data_AF-C8PBL7-F1
#
_entry.id   AF-C8PBL7-F1
#
_cell.length_a   1.000
_cell.length_b   1.000
_cell.length_c   1.000
_cell.angle_alpha   90.00
_cell.angle_beta   90.00
_cell.angle_gamma   90.00
#
_symmetry.space_group_name_H-M   'P 1'
#
loop_
_entity.id
_entity.type
_entity.pdbx_description
1 polymer ?
#
loop_
_entity_poly.entity_id
_entity_poly.type
_entity_poly.pdbx_seq_one_letter_code
_entity_poly.pdbx_strand_id
1 'polypeptide(L)'
;MPEIKYKNYLDHEIHVKFVDGILKHSQNWQWFIEYIEDNYNLLDISSYIEYQNRSNSLIRILSNFINILEICDFNFQFRTVLLQEIYEISKYYVGATERENCAKKVSSEFSKILFLSVWLTKLQNSGNNSNYIIDNRFMNQRNFHQALNMREFDYDKDEIILYLEKIKLTDFERIKQHIEDNLNRVVYGLSENFFDMYGARLLSGNCFNFQSLDREASLTWQENTLLDMLQISIRNGEIIPIYSNGDSLVPNYKCWTSDLLKQLKKHFNNQISDFVIESVDFLLNRKDPNIKTIESHCNLFLELIRKGEDYEILTSSTYEILTKLFDEGVMNRIEKTEVIKEFYKNLHSITSVNLLVRLSSSFSLRKDQMQSVKDYIENKYRAISYINDIPTLTQYLENTDIARHINQFYYDETKDRFLKLIKDVNDISVANLFYQAMLFLISVNQTNQIVDKRIVKQDMINIQEYWQKNKYQEQVKNLQEFTYGTQISTEEVEKYNKSIMENPIIVANSTILAKVDDLISVLEETSKHAVIHMVSRITLNNIFPIKDTGINFDRHETDNILKKQVEKIIERYGYKFINVLDVGIYVAAIHERYKNNVYSVIALFKKEKELYALLEEIIGVKLIPFNEQISLGHLTQLFPLLEIEIRQLGKLFGIVPFKENVDEFMKFKDPSSILRELIEDVYEELDGFESAPDLLFVYHFMYNSNSLNIRNECIHGRDYFEGYMLKFAFKVTMLALYMIRYRINLILDNSSSYNEGLVQKKKL
;
A
#
# COMPACT_ATOMS: atom_id res chain seq x y z
N MET A 1 6.61 1.17 -45.95
CA MET A 1 5.58 1.73 -45.03
C MET A 1 6.11 1.55 -43.62
N PRO A 2 5.99 2.53 -42.72
CA PRO A 2 6.38 2.31 -41.32
C PRO A 2 5.52 1.18 -40.74
N GLU A 3 6.12 0.23 -40.01
CA GLU A 3 5.36 -0.75 -39.24
C GLU A 3 4.41 -0.01 -38.30
N ILE A 4 3.10 -0.19 -38.49
CA ILE A 4 2.10 0.31 -37.54
C ILE A 4 2.29 -0.52 -36.26
N LYS A 5 2.91 0.09 -35.25
CA LYS A 5 3.10 -0.53 -33.95
C LYS A 5 1.82 -0.36 -33.12
N TYR A 6 0.97 -1.37 -33.13
CA TYR A 6 -0.21 -1.42 -32.27
C TYR A 6 0.18 -1.45 -30.79
N LYS A 7 -0.59 -0.75 -29.93
CA LYS A 7 -0.37 -0.75 -28.47
C LYS A 7 -0.88 -2.04 -27.84
N ASN A 8 -2.06 -2.52 -28.22
CA ASN A 8 -2.75 -3.68 -27.63
C ASN A 8 -3.02 -3.58 -26.11
N TYR A 9 -3.09 -2.36 -25.56
CA TYR A 9 -3.52 -2.08 -24.19
C TYR A 9 -4.26 -0.73 -24.13
N LEU A 10 -5.01 -0.49 -23.05
CA LEU A 10 -5.67 0.79 -22.78
C LEU A 10 -4.70 1.72 -22.03
N ASP A 11 -4.49 2.93 -22.52
CA ASP A 11 -3.79 3.97 -21.76
C ASP A 11 -4.61 4.32 -20.49
N HIS A 12 -3.95 4.81 -19.43
CA HIS A 12 -4.59 5.08 -18.13
C HIS A 12 -5.83 5.96 -18.26
N GLU A 13 -5.74 7.08 -18.98
CA GLU A 13 -6.86 8.00 -19.18
C GLU A 13 -8.06 7.35 -19.88
N ILE A 14 -7.80 6.42 -20.79
CA ILE A 14 -8.83 5.67 -21.52
C ILE A 14 -9.47 4.63 -20.60
N HIS A 15 -8.68 3.96 -19.76
CA HIS A 15 -9.19 3.06 -18.74
C HIS A 15 -10.07 3.81 -17.72
N VAL A 16 -9.62 4.97 -17.24
CA VAL A 16 -10.41 5.84 -16.35
C VAL A 16 -11.72 6.26 -17.01
N LYS A 17 -11.68 6.73 -18.27
CA LYS A 17 -12.88 7.11 -19.03
C LYS A 17 -13.84 5.92 -19.20
N PHE A 18 -13.30 4.72 -19.40
CA PHE A 18 -14.10 3.49 -19.49
C PHE A 18 -14.80 3.21 -18.16
N VAL A 19 -14.08 3.13 -17.04
CA VAL A 19 -14.66 2.82 -15.72
C VAL A 19 -15.66 3.89 -15.28
N ASP A 20 -15.34 5.17 -15.45
CA ASP A 20 -16.26 6.28 -15.19
C ASP A 20 -17.54 6.18 -16.04
N GLY A 21 -17.41 5.73 -17.30
CA GLY A 21 -18.55 5.49 -18.19
C GLY A 21 -19.44 4.36 -17.68
N ILE A 22 -18.87 3.27 -17.15
CA ILE A 22 -19.61 2.15 -16.56
C ILE A 22 -20.36 2.64 -15.32
N LEU A 23 -19.67 3.29 -14.39
CA LEU A 23 -20.26 3.78 -13.12
C LEU A 23 -21.36 4.83 -13.36
N LYS A 24 -21.26 5.62 -14.43
CA LYS A 24 -22.29 6.61 -14.81
C LYS A 24 -23.41 6.02 -15.67
N HIS A 25 -23.40 4.71 -15.94
CA HIS A 25 -24.36 4.05 -16.84
C HIS A 25 -24.44 4.75 -18.22
N SER A 26 -23.28 5.16 -18.76
CA SER A 26 -23.19 5.85 -20.05
C SER A 26 -23.84 5.03 -21.15
N GLN A 27 -24.52 5.70 -22.08
CA GLN A 27 -25.07 5.07 -23.29
C GLN A 27 -24.19 5.32 -24.53
N ASN A 28 -23.15 6.16 -24.41
CA ASN A 28 -22.26 6.50 -25.50
C ASN A 28 -20.93 5.74 -25.37
N TRP A 29 -20.77 4.69 -26.18
CA TRP A 29 -19.57 3.83 -26.21
C TRP A 29 -18.89 3.74 -27.57
N GLN A 30 -19.38 4.46 -28.59
CA GLN A 30 -18.79 4.42 -29.94
C GLN A 30 -17.32 4.85 -29.92
N TRP A 31 -16.97 5.80 -29.05
CA TRP A 31 -15.58 6.23 -28.82
C TRP A 31 -14.66 5.07 -28.38
N PHE A 32 -15.17 4.11 -27.62
CA PHE A 32 -14.38 2.96 -27.16
C PHE A 32 -14.10 2.02 -28.32
N ILE A 33 -15.10 1.78 -29.18
CA ILE A 33 -14.95 0.99 -30.40
C ILE A 33 -13.88 1.60 -31.30
N GLU A 34 -14.01 2.90 -31.59
CA GLU A 34 -13.06 3.64 -32.44
C GLU A 34 -11.63 3.56 -31.87
N TYR A 35 -11.47 3.74 -30.55
CA TYR A 35 -10.18 3.62 -29.88
C TYR A 35 -9.56 2.23 -30.06
N ILE A 36 -10.31 1.15 -29.85
CA ILE A 36 -9.80 -0.21 -30.02
C ILE A 36 -9.36 -0.43 -31.47
N GLU A 37 -10.17 -0.02 -32.44
CA GLU A 37 -9.85 -0.19 -33.86
C GLU A 37 -8.61 0.57 -34.30
N ASP A 38 -8.33 1.72 -33.70
CA ASP A 38 -7.16 2.52 -34.03
C ASP A 38 -5.87 2.02 -33.33
N ASN A 39 -5.98 1.26 -32.23
CA ASN A 39 -4.84 0.95 -31.35
C ASN A 39 -4.52 -0.55 -31.15
N TYR A 40 -5.40 -1.46 -31.56
CA TYR A 40 -5.23 -2.91 -31.39
C TYR A 40 -4.97 -3.61 -32.73
N ASN A 41 -4.19 -4.68 -32.68
CA ASN A 41 -4.03 -5.59 -33.81
C ASN A 41 -5.30 -6.43 -33.96
N LEU A 42 -6.10 -6.14 -34.98
CA LEU A 42 -7.37 -6.80 -35.28
C LEU A 42 -7.33 -7.66 -36.56
N LEU A 43 -6.14 -8.07 -37.01
CA LEU A 43 -5.99 -9.03 -38.11
C LEU A 43 -6.50 -10.42 -37.71
N ASP A 44 -6.82 -11.31 -38.64
CA ASP A 44 -7.12 -12.70 -38.27
C ASP A 44 -5.82 -13.48 -37.95
N ILE A 45 -5.94 -14.74 -37.53
CA ILE A 45 -4.82 -15.63 -37.18
C ILE A 45 -4.69 -16.79 -38.17
N SER A 46 -3.49 -17.38 -38.22
CA SER A 46 -3.18 -18.56 -39.04
C SER A 46 -2.78 -19.79 -38.22
N SER A 47 -2.49 -19.62 -36.93
CA SER A 47 -2.12 -20.68 -35.99
C SER A 47 -2.73 -20.49 -34.59
N TYR A 48 -2.78 -21.57 -33.80
CA TYR A 48 -3.17 -21.55 -32.40
C TYR A 48 -2.15 -20.82 -31.52
N ILE A 49 -0.86 -20.88 -31.87
CA ILE A 49 0.17 -20.07 -31.18
C ILE A 49 -0.10 -18.57 -31.36
N GLU A 50 -0.49 -18.13 -32.56
CA GLU A 50 -0.91 -16.74 -32.77
C GLU A 50 -2.16 -16.37 -31.96
N TYR A 51 -3.13 -17.30 -31.82
CA TYR A 51 -4.27 -17.12 -30.91
C TYR A 51 -3.79 -16.87 -29.48
N GLN A 52 -2.92 -17.74 -28.94
CA GLN A 52 -2.45 -17.62 -27.55
C GLN A 52 -1.75 -16.27 -27.32
N ASN A 53 -0.88 -15.86 -28.24
CA ASN A 53 -0.13 -14.60 -28.13
C ASN A 53 -1.03 -13.35 -28.13
N ARG A 54 -2.22 -13.42 -28.75
CA ARG A 54 -3.15 -12.30 -28.88
C ARG A 54 -4.37 -12.38 -27.95
N SER A 55 -4.62 -13.56 -27.39
CA SER A 55 -5.83 -13.85 -26.61
C SER A 55 -5.98 -12.93 -25.40
N ASN A 56 -4.90 -12.68 -24.65
CA ASN A 56 -4.97 -11.87 -23.42
C ASN A 56 -5.51 -10.45 -23.64
N SER A 57 -5.07 -9.76 -24.70
CA SER A 57 -5.50 -8.37 -24.96
C SER A 57 -6.93 -8.32 -25.50
N LEU A 58 -7.33 -9.28 -26.32
CA LEU A 58 -8.68 -9.34 -26.92
C LEU A 58 -9.73 -9.91 -25.94
N ILE A 59 -9.36 -10.81 -25.03
CA ILE A 59 -10.23 -11.27 -23.93
C ILE A 59 -10.54 -10.11 -22.97
N ARG A 60 -9.58 -9.20 -22.74
CA ARG A 60 -9.87 -7.97 -21.97
C ARG A 60 -10.93 -7.10 -22.68
N ILE A 61 -10.90 -7.02 -24.01
CA ILE A 61 -11.94 -6.32 -24.77
C ILE A 61 -13.29 -7.03 -24.67
N LEU A 62 -13.31 -8.37 -24.75
CA LEU A 62 -14.52 -9.17 -24.51
C LEU A 62 -15.14 -8.83 -23.14
N SER A 63 -14.32 -8.80 -22.08
CA SER A 63 -14.72 -8.42 -20.73
C SER A 63 -15.27 -6.98 -20.68
N ASN A 64 -14.60 -6.03 -21.32
CA ASN A 64 -15.08 -4.66 -21.41
C ASN A 64 -16.44 -4.55 -22.12
N PHE A 65 -16.67 -5.33 -23.18
CA PHE A 65 -17.97 -5.38 -23.85
C PHE A 65 -19.05 -6.04 -23.01
N ILE A 66 -18.72 -7.07 -22.21
CA ILE A 66 -19.65 -7.65 -21.24
C ILE A 66 -20.12 -6.56 -20.27
N ASN A 67 -19.19 -5.79 -19.68
CA ASN A 67 -19.52 -4.69 -18.77
C ASN A 67 -20.37 -3.59 -19.45
N ILE A 68 -20.10 -3.27 -20.71
CA ILE A 68 -20.91 -2.31 -21.48
C ILE A 68 -22.33 -2.84 -21.70
N LEU A 69 -22.47 -4.12 -22.07
CA LEU A 69 -23.76 -4.75 -22.36
C LEU A 69 -24.65 -4.89 -21.12
N GLU A 70 -24.09 -4.89 -19.91
CA GLU A 70 -24.86 -4.88 -18.66
C GLU A 70 -25.63 -3.56 -18.44
N ILE A 71 -25.20 -2.47 -19.07
CA ILE A 71 -25.75 -1.12 -18.84
C ILE A 71 -26.25 -0.41 -20.11
N CYS A 72 -26.01 -0.96 -21.29
CA CYS A 72 -26.28 -0.33 -22.58
C CYS A 72 -26.87 -1.32 -23.58
N ASP A 73 -28.06 -0.99 -24.11
CA ASP A 73 -28.78 -1.79 -25.11
C ASP A 73 -28.51 -1.34 -26.56
N PHE A 74 -27.55 -0.43 -26.78
CA PHE A 74 -27.32 0.20 -28.08
C PHE A 74 -26.47 -0.65 -29.03
N ASN A 75 -26.79 -0.60 -30.33
CA ASN A 75 -25.97 -1.23 -31.37
C ASN A 75 -24.86 -0.28 -31.84
N PHE A 76 -23.63 -0.78 -31.93
CA PHE A 76 -22.46 -0.01 -32.33
C PHE A 76 -22.08 -0.20 -33.80
N GLN A 77 -21.34 0.75 -34.34
CA GLN A 77 -20.75 0.65 -35.68
C GLN A 77 -19.30 0.16 -35.57
N PHE A 78 -18.95 -0.83 -36.39
CA PHE A 78 -17.61 -1.43 -36.44
C PHE A 78 -17.04 -1.30 -37.85
N ARG A 79 -15.78 -0.89 -37.97
CA ARG A 79 -14.99 -0.93 -39.22
C ARG A 79 -14.34 -2.30 -39.43
N THR A 80 -14.08 -3.03 -38.34
CA THR A 80 -13.35 -4.30 -38.35
C THR A 80 -14.26 -5.49 -38.00
N VAL A 81 -14.16 -6.55 -38.81
CA VAL A 81 -14.98 -7.77 -38.64
C VAL A 81 -14.66 -8.46 -37.31
N LEU A 82 -13.38 -8.59 -36.96
CA LEU A 82 -12.95 -9.28 -35.74
C LEU A 82 -13.54 -8.64 -34.48
N LEU A 83 -13.54 -7.30 -34.38
CA LEU A 83 -14.07 -6.61 -33.20
C LEU A 83 -15.59 -6.75 -33.09
N GLN A 84 -16.29 -6.67 -34.23
CA GLN A 84 -17.72 -6.92 -34.30
C GLN A 84 -18.06 -8.33 -33.81
N GLU A 85 -17.29 -9.34 -34.22
CA GLU A 85 -17.47 -10.72 -33.79
C GLU A 85 -17.20 -10.90 -32.29
N ILE A 86 -16.16 -10.27 -31.73
CA ILE A 86 -15.92 -10.27 -30.28
C ILE A 86 -17.13 -9.68 -29.53
N TYR A 87 -17.71 -8.59 -30.03
CA TYR A 87 -18.93 -8.00 -29.45
C TYR A 87 -20.14 -8.95 -29.54
N GLU A 88 -20.32 -9.67 -30.65
CA GLU A 88 -21.36 -10.71 -30.76
C GLU A 88 -21.14 -11.87 -29.77
N ILE A 89 -19.88 -12.27 -29.55
CA ILE A 89 -19.52 -13.27 -28.54
C ILE A 89 -19.83 -12.76 -27.12
N SER A 90 -19.57 -11.47 -26.83
CA SER A 90 -19.97 -10.86 -25.55
C SER A 90 -21.48 -10.89 -25.35
N LYS A 91 -22.28 -10.65 -26.39
CA LYS A 91 -23.75 -10.80 -26.32
C LYS A 91 -24.17 -12.24 -26.00
N TYR A 92 -23.48 -13.23 -26.55
CA TYR A 92 -23.73 -14.63 -26.20
C TYR A 92 -23.38 -14.92 -24.74
N TYR A 93 -22.27 -14.37 -24.23
CA TYR A 93 -21.86 -14.52 -22.83
C TYR A 93 -22.97 -14.06 -21.88
N VAL A 94 -23.45 -12.82 -22.04
CA VAL A 94 -24.52 -12.23 -21.19
C VAL A 94 -25.92 -12.80 -21.47
N GLY A 95 -26.09 -13.65 -22.48
CA GLY A 95 -27.36 -14.28 -22.83
C GLY A 95 -28.30 -13.44 -23.71
N ALA A 96 -27.80 -12.35 -24.30
CA ALA A 96 -28.55 -11.49 -25.22
C ALA A 96 -28.71 -12.10 -26.64
N THR A 97 -27.94 -13.15 -26.97
CA THR A 97 -28.15 -13.95 -28.18
C THR A 97 -27.97 -15.44 -27.88
N GLU A 98 -28.69 -16.27 -28.61
CA GLU A 98 -28.52 -17.72 -28.56
C GLU A 98 -27.22 -18.16 -29.25
N ARG A 99 -26.71 -19.31 -28.82
CA ARG A 99 -25.48 -19.95 -29.32
C ARG A 99 -25.47 -20.07 -30.84
N GLU A 100 -26.54 -20.59 -31.45
CA GLU A 100 -26.66 -20.78 -32.89
C GLU A 100 -26.54 -19.49 -33.68
N ASN A 101 -27.18 -18.43 -33.17
CA ASN A 101 -27.18 -17.12 -33.81
C ASN A 101 -25.80 -16.46 -33.71
N CYS A 102 -25.11 -16.62 -32.58
CA CYS A 102 -23.72 -16.18 -32.44
C CYS A 102 -22.79 -16.95 -33.38
N ALA A 103 -22.89 -18.28 -33.41
CA ALA A 103 -22.06 -19.15 -34.24
C ALA A 103 -22.19 -18.86 -35.75
N LYS A 104 -23.35 -18.38 -36.22
CA LYS A 104 -23.56 -17.95 -37.62
C LYS A 104 -22.87 -16.64 -37.98
N LYS A 105 -22.61 -15.77 -36.99
CA LYS A 105 -21.97 -14.46 -37.18
C LYS A 105 -20.46 -14.49 -37.00
N VAL A 106 -19.92 -15.57 -36.43
CA VAL A 106 -18.49 -15.77 -36.21
C VAL A 106 -17.86 -16.43 -37.45
N SER A 107 -16.92 -15.74 -38.09
CA SER A 107 -16.27 -16.16 -39.32
C SER A 107 -14.75 -16.21 -39.24
N SER A 108 -14.10 -15.30 -38.49
CA SER A 108 -12.64 -15.30 -38.32
C SER A 108 -12.15 -16.49 -37.48
N GLU A 109 -10.96 -17.01 -37.76
CA GLU A 109 -10.40 -18.15 -37.02
C GLU A 109 -10.17 -17.79 -35.54
N PHE A 110 -9.76 -16.55 -35.25
CA PHE A 110 -9.62 -16.08 -33.86
C PHE A 110 -10.95 -16.15 -33.11
N SER A 111 -12.01 -15.57 -33.70
CA SER A 111 -13.33 -15.54 -33.06
C SER A 111 -13.94 -16.94 -32.92
N LYS A 112 -13.64 -17.87 -33.83
CA LYS A 112 -14.10 -19.26 -33.69
C LYS A 112 -13.56 -19.92 -32.43
N ILE A 113 -12.26 -19.77 -32.15
CA ILE A 113 -11.64 -20.29 -30.93
C ILE A 113 -12.18 -19.54 -29.70
N LEU A 114 -12.27 -18.20 -29.76
CA LEU A 114 -12.78 -17.41 -28.65
C LEU A 114 -14.22 -17.79 -28.30
N PHE A 115 -15.08 -17.94 -29.29
CA PHE A 115 -16.46 -18.38 -29.10
C PHE A 115 -16.55 -19.77 -28.47
N LEU A 116 -15.75 -20.73 -28.96
CA LEU A 116 -15.67 -22.06 -28.39
C LEU A 116 -15.22 -22.00 -26.91
N SER A 117 -14.21 -21.20 -26.61
CA SER A 117 -13.73 -21.00 -25.25
C SER A 117 -14.80 -20.41 -24.33
N VAL A 118 -15.52 -19.38 -24.78
CA VAL A 118 -16.66 -18.80 -24.06
C VAL A 118 -17.77 -19.83 -23.84
N TRP A 119 -18.09 -20.63 -24.85
CA TRP A 119 -19.13 -21.65 -24.77
C TRP A 119 -18.77 -22.72 -23.74
N LEU A 120 -17.56 -23.29 -23.81
CA LEU A 120 -17.08 -24.27 -22.83
C LEU A 120 -17.04 -23.69 -21.42
N THR A 121 -16.61 -22.44 -21.27
CA THR A 121 -16.59 -21.73 -19.97
C THR A 121 -18.00 -21.53 -19.42
N LYS A 122 -18.98 -21.21 -20.27
CA LYS A 122 -20.39 -21.03 -19.86
C LYS A 122 -21.01 -22.35 -19.37
N LEU A 123 -20.73 -23.46 -20.05
CA LEU A 123 -21.12 -24.81 -19.61
C LEU A 123 -20.44 -25.21 -18.29
N GLN A 124 -19.18 -24.80 -18.10
CA GLN A 124 -18.48 -25.01 -16.84
C GLN A 124 -19.18 -24.24 -15.70
N ASN A 125 -19.43 -22.94 -15.89
CA ASN A 125 -20.02 -22.09 -14.86
C ASN A 125 -21.40 -22.56 -14.41
N SER A 126 -22.25 -23.05 -15.33
CA SER A 126 -23.62 -23.52 -14.99
C SER A 126 -23.62 -24.75 -14.07
N GLY A 127 -22.58 -25.59 -14.12
CA GLY A 127 -22.49 -26.84 -13.36
C GLY A 127 -21.57 -26.85 -12.14
N ASN A 128 -20.70 -25.84 -11.97
CA ASN A 128 -19.52 -25.92 -11.07
C ASN A 128 -19.37 -24.80 -10.03
N ASN A 129 -20.38 -23.94 -9.87
CA ASN A 129 -20.32 -22.78 -8.96
C ASN A 129 -19.07 -21.90 -9.21
N SER A 130 -18.75 -21.68 -10.49
CA SER A 130 -17.68 -20.80 -10.95
C SER A 130 -18.24 -19.63 -11.75
N ASN A 131 -17.48 -18.53 -11.84
CA ASN A 131 -17.88 -17.33 -12.57
C ASN A 131 -16.75 -16.78 -13.45
N TYR A 132 -16.17 -17.66 -14.28
CA TYR A 132 -15.10 -17.26 -15.18
C TYR A 132 -15.64 -16.55 -16.44
N ILE A 133 -14.94 -15.53 -16.92
CA ILE A 133 -15.19 -14.96 -18.26
C ILE A 133 -14.69 -15.93 -19.34
N ILE A 134 -13.46 -16.43 -19.14
CA ILE A 134 -12.81 -17.44 -19.97
C ILE A 134 -12.03 -18.40 -19.07
N ASP A 135 -12.21 -19.71 -19.27
CA ASP A 135 -11.36 -20.76 -18.71
C ASP A 135 -10.91 -21.72 -19.81
N ASN A 136 -9.67 -21.55 -20.27
CA ASN A 136 -9.10 -22.37 -21.34
C ASN A 136 -8.58 -23.73 -20.85
N ARG A 137 -8.68 -24.08 -19.55
CA ARG A 137 -8.13 -25.34 -19.03
C ARG A 137 -8.79 -26.57 -19.66
N PHE A 138 -10.09 -26.50 -19.95
CA PHE A 138 -10.80 -27.59 -20.65
C PHE A 138 -10.21 -27.89 -22.04
N MET A 139 -9.72 -26.86 -22.72
CA MET A 139 -9.11 -26.99 -24.05
C MET A 139 -7.63 -27.41 -23.98
N ASN A 140 -6.92 -26.98 -22.94
CA ASN A 140 -5.47 -27.09 -22.88
C ASN A 140 -4.96 -28.22 -21.98
N GLN A 141 -5.78 -28.76 -21.07
CA GLN A 141 -5.34 -29.74 -20.07
C GLN A 141 -6.07 -31.08 -20.24
N ARG A 142 -5.31 -32.18 -20.14
CA ARG A 142 -5.88 -33.52 -20.08
C ARG A 142 -6.53 -33.79 -18.72
N ASN A 143 -7.45 -34.74 -18.68
CA ASN A 143 -8.19 -35.14 -17.48
C ASN A 143 -9.05 -34.05 -16.82
N PHE A 144 -9.18 -32.86 -17.41
CA PHE A 144 -9.84 -31.73 -16.74
C PHE A 144 -11.32 -32.01 -16.43
N HIS A 145 -11.95 -32.93 -17.17
CA HIS A 145 -13.27 -33.48 -16.86
C HIS A 145 -13.40 -34.07 -15.44
N GLN A 146 -12.30 -34.45 -14.79
CA GLN A 146 -12.28 -34.95 -13.40
C GLN A 146 -12.41 -33.82 -12.37
N ALA A 147 -12.02 -32.60 -12.75
CA ALA A 147 -12.12 -31.41 -11.90
C ALA A 147 -13.48 -30.72 -12.04
N LEU A 148 -14.35 -31.20 -12.93
CA LEU A 148 -15.63 -30.58 -13.28
C LEU A 148 -16.82 -31.53 -13.14
N ASN A 149 -17.97 -30.95 -12.86
CA ASN A 149 -19.29 -31.53 -13.11
C ASN A 149 -19.60 -31.44 -14.61
N MET A 150 -19.64 -32.61 -15.25
CA MET A 150 -19.74 -32.75 -16.71
C MET A 150 -21.17 -32.85 -17.26
N ARG A 151 -22.21 -32.73 -16.42
CA ARG A 151 -23.61 -32.91 -16.85
C ARG A 151 -24.03 -31.97 -17.98
N GLU A 152 -23.64 -30.70 -17.88
CA GLU A 152 -23.99 -29.67 -18.86
C GLU A 152 -23.26 -29.89 -20.20
N PHE A 153 -22.03 -30.41 -20.14
CA PHE A 153 -21.26 -30.77 -21.33
C PHE A 153 -21.84 -31.97 -22.08
N ASP A 154 -22.52 -32.90 -21.38
CA ASP A 154 -23.11 -34.08 -22.01
C ASP A 154 -24.25 -33.71 -22.97
N TYR A 155 -25.00 -32.63 -22.70
CA TYR A 155 -26.08 -32.17 -23.57
C TYR A 155 -25.57 -31.56 -24.89
N ASP A 156 -24.47 -30.80 -24.83
CA ASP A 156 -23.93 -30.05 -25.96
C ASP A 156 -22.81 -30.79 -26.71
N LYS A 157 -22.43 -31.99 -26.25
CA LYS A 157 -21.26 -32.74 -26.73
C LYS A 157 -21.20 -32.87 -28.26
N ASP A 158 -22.26 -33.37 -28.88
CA ASP A 158 -22.29 -33.62 -30.32
C ASP A 158 -22.16 -32.32 -31.11
N GLU A 159 -22.76 -31.23 -30.62
CA GLU A 159 -22.66 -29.92 -31.24
C GLU A 159 -21.28 -29.30 -31.11
N ILE A 160 -20.61 -29.51 -29.97
CA ILE A 160 -19.23 -29.06 -29.75
C ILE A 160 -18.31 -29.78 -30.75
N ILE A 161 -18.44 -31.10 -30.87
CA ILE A 161 -17.66 -31.91 -31.82
C ILE A 161 -17.87 -31.42 -33.26
N LEU A 162 -19.13 -31.19 -33.66
CA LEU A 162 -19.44 -30.63 -34.98
C LEU A 162 -18.86 -29.22 -35.20
N TYR A 163 -18.78 -28.41 -34.15
CA TYR A 163 -18.22 -27.07 -34.24
C TYR A 163 -16.69 -27.09 -34.39
N LEU A 164 -15.99 -28.05 -33.78
CA LEU A 164 -14.53 -28.19 -33.90
C LEU A 164 -14.07 -28.34 -35.36
N GLU A 165 -14.86 -29.01 -36.21
CA GLU A 165 -14.58 -29.16 -37.64
C GLU A 165 -14.58 -27.84 -38.43
N LYS A 166 -15.12 -26.75 -37.86
CA LYS A 166 -15.14 -25.42 -38.50
C LYS A 166 -13.85 -24.64 -38.34
N ILE A 167 -12.98 -25.04 -37.40
CA ILE A 167 -11.71 -24.36 -37.08
C ILE A 167 -10.63 -24.92 -38.00
N LYS A 168 -9.98 -24.05 -38.76
CA LYS A 168 -8.98 -24.43 -39.79
C LYS A 168 -7.65 -23.76 -39.51
N LEU A 169 -6.93 -24.30 -38.53
CA LEU A 169 -5.60 -23.83 -38.14
C LEU A 169 -4.58 -24.96 -38.23
N THR A 170 -3.36 -24.61 -38.60
CA THR A 170 -2.30 -25.59 -38.94
C THR A 170 -1.87 -26.48 -37.77
N ASP A 171 -2.08 -26.04 -36.53
CA ASP A 171 -1.58 -26.63 -35.29
C ASP A 171 -2.68 -26.89 -34.23
N PHE A 172 -3.96 -26.90 -34.64
CA PHE A 172 -5.10 -27.02 -33.72
C PHE A 172 -5.52 -28.45 -33.38
N GLU A 173 -5.08 -29.45 -34.16
CA GLU A 173 -5.48 -30.86 -33.97
C GLU A 173 -5.25 -31.39 -32.55
N ARG A 174 -4.17 -30.97 -31.89
CA ARG A 174 -3.90 -31.38 -30.51
C ARG A 174 -4.93 -30.82 -29.52
N ILE A 175 -5.35 -29.57 -29.71
CA ILE A 175 -6.34 -28.91 -28.86
C ILE A 175 -7.71 -29.55 -29.07
N LYS A 176 -8.05 -29.82 -30.33
CA LYS A 176 -9.24 -30.59 -30.71
C LYS A 176 -9.27 -31.94 -29.98
N GLN A 177 -8.18 -32.70 -30.02
CA GLN A 177 -8.06 -33.97 -29.32
C GLN A 177 -8.29 -33.82 -27.80
N HIS A 178 -7.69 -32.83 -27.15
CA HIS A 178 -7.90 -32.62 -25.71
C HIS A 178 -9.36 -32.32 -25.34
N ILE A 179 -10.06 -31.53 -26.16
CA ILE A 179 -11.48 -31.23 -25.96
C ILE A 179 -12.30 -32.50 -26.10
N GLU A 180 -12.06 -33.28 -27.17
CA GLU A 180 -12.74 -34.56 -27.41
C GLU A 180 -12.49 -35.55 -26.28
N ASP A 181 -11.24 -35.68 -25.83
CA ASP A 181 -10.84 -36.56 -24.73
C ASP A 181 -11.55 -36.18 -23.43
N ASN A 182 -11.63 -34.89 -23.11
CA ASN A 182 -12.36 -34.42 -21.92
C ASN A 182 -13.87 -34.68 -22.04
N LEU A 183 -14.48 -34.42 -23.20
CA LEU A 183 -15.90 -34.73 -23.45
C LEU A 183 -16.20 -36.25 -23.36
N ASN A 184 -15.24 -37.07 -23.79
CA ASN A 184 -15.32 -38.53 -23.74
C ASN A 184 -14.85 -39.12 -22.39
N ARG A 185 -14.38 -38.27 -21.47
CA ARG A 185 -13.84 -38.68 -20.15
C ARG A 185 -12.69 -39.68 -20.27
N VAL A 186 -11.82 -39.50 -21.27
CA VAL A 186 -10.62 -40.31 -21.45
C VAL A 186 -9.65 -40.00 -20.31
N VAL A 187 -9.29 -41.03 -19.55
CA VAL A 187 -8.39 -40.89 -18.40
C VAL A 187 -6.96 -41.21 -18.81
N TYR A 188 -6.10 -40.21 -18.70
CA TYR A 188 -4.66 -40.33 -18.85
C TYR A 188 -4.00 -40.59 -17.50
N GLY A 189 -2.98 -41.44 -17.48
CA GLY A 189 -2.06 -41.56 -16.36
C GLY A 189 -1.11 -40.36 -16.26
N LEU A 190 -0.11 -40.48 -15.40
CA LEU A 190 1.03 -39.55 -15.36
C LEU A 190 1.72 -39.52 -16.72
N SER A 191 2.09 -38.33 -17.20
CA SER A 191 2.80 -38.14 -18.46
C SER A 191 4.16 -38.85 -18.42
N GLU A 192 4.53 -39.50 -19.53
CA GLU A 192 5.83 -40.16 -19.65
C GLU A 192 6.96 -39.14 -19.44
N ASN A 193 7.96 -39.51 -18.63
CA ASN A 193 9.10 -38.66 -18.29
C ASN A 193 8.76 -37.36 -17.52
N PHE A 194 7.56 -37.20 -16.95
CA PHE A 194 7.18 -35.99 -16.19
C PHE A 194 8.20 -35.64 -15.10
N PHE A 195 8.56 -36.62 -14.26
CA PHE A 195 9.55 -36.41 -13.21
C PHE A 195 10.98 -36.31 -13.74
N ASP A 196 11.28 -36.86 -14.92
CA ASP A 196 12.60 -36.67 -15.55
C ASP A 196 12.76 -35.22 -16.03
N MET A 197 11.68 -34.61 -16.53
CA MET A 197 11.66 -33.24 -17.02
C MET A 197 11.60 -32.20 -15.89
N TYR A 198 10.72 -32.41 -14.90
CA TYR A 198 10.43 -31.41 -13.87
C TYR A 198 10.97 -31.78 -12.48
N GLY A 199 11.47 -33.00 -12.28
CA GLY A 199 11.84 -33.50 -10.96
C GLY A 199 12.91 -32.67 -10.25
N ALA A 200 13.93 -32.21 -10.99
CA ALA A 200 14.97 -31.34 -10.43
C ALA A 200 14.44 -29.94 -10.02
N ARG A 201 13.34 -29.49 -10.63
CA ARG A 201 12.67 -28.22 -10.27
C ARG A 201 11.72 -28.38 -9.08
N LEU A 202 11.07 -29.54 -8.98
CA LEU A 202 10.17 -29.92 -7.89
C LEU A 202 10.94 -30.20 -6.60
N LEU A 203 12.05 -30.94 -6.68
CA LEU A 203 12.92 -31.26 -5.56
C LEU A 203 14.18 -30.40 -5.61
N SER A 204 14.05 -29.18 -5.10
CA SER A 204 15.11 -28.18 -5.06
C SER A 204 15.08 -27.44 -3.72
N GLY A 205 16.25 -27.02 -3.24
CA GLY A 205 16.36 -26.19 -2.04
C GLY A 205 15.57 -24.88 -2.15
N ASN A 206 15.37 -24.38 -3.37
CA ASN A 206 14.62 -23.16 -3.66
C ASN A 206 13.46 -23.41 -4.66
N CYS A 207 12.67 -24.45 -4.43
CA CYS A 207 11.56 -24.82 -5.31
C CYS A 207 10.42 -23.77 -5.36
N PHE A 208 10.16 -23.05 -4.26
CA PHE A 208 9.13 -22.02 -4.18
C PHE A 208 9.73 -20.63 -4.42
N ASN A 209 10.06 -20.32 -5.68
CA ASN A 209 10.69 -19.06 -6.06
C ASN A 209 10.17 -18.51 -7.39
N PHE A 210 8.84 -18.46 -7.54
CA PHE A 210 8.19 -17.92 -8.75
C PHE A 210 8.70 -18.57 -10.05
N GLN A 211 8.88 -19.89 -10.06
CA GLN A 211 9.51 -20.58 -11.18
C GLN A 211 8.67 -20.45 -12.46
N SER A 212 9.24 -19.86 -13.51
CA SER A 212 8.69 -19.93 -14.86
C SER A 212 9.12 -21.25 -15.50
N LEU A 213 8.15 -22.04 -15.96
CA LEU A 213 8.36 -23.37 -16.51
C LEU A 213 7.70 -23.46 -17.88
N ASP A 214 8.45 -23.91 -18.88
CA ASP A 214 7.90 -24.33 -20.16
C ASP A 214 7.12 -25.62 -19.95
N ARG A 215 5.80 -25.52 -20.09
CA ARG A 215 4.89 -26.64 -19.85
C ARG A 215 4.69 -27.41 -21.14
N GLU A 216 4.77 -28.73 -21.04
CA GLU A 216 4.27 -29.56 -22.11
C GLU A 216 2.76 -29.35 -22.29
N ALA A 217 2.42 -28.94 -23.49
CA ALA A 217 1.23 -29.29 -24.22
C ALA A 217 0.20 -30.23 -23.56
N SER A 218 0.63 -31.45 -23.23
CA SER A 218 -0.19 -32.63 -22.96
C SER A 218 -0.36 -32.94 -21.47
N LEU A 219 0.11 -32.06 -20.60
CA LEU A 219 0.02 -32.28 -19.16
C LEU A 219 -1.44 -32.38 -18.70
N THR A 220 -1.66 -33.25 -17.74
CA THR A 220 -2.92 -33.35 -16.99
C THR A 220 -3.14 -32.12 -16.12
N TRP A 221 -4.38 -31.90 -15.68
CA TRP A 221 -4.66 -30.82 -14.73
C TRP A 221 -3.94 -31.03 -13.39
N GLN A 222 -3.74 -32.28 -12.95
CA GLN A 222 -2.99 -32.59 -11.74
C GLN A 222 -1.53 -32.14 -11.85
N GLU A 223 -0.87 -32.48 -12.97
CA GLU A 223 0.50 -32.06 -13.28
C GLU A 223 0.61 -30.54 -13.35
N ASN A 224 -0.31 -29.87 -14.05
CA ASN A 224 -0.35 -28.41 -14.09
C ASN A 224 -0.51 -27.79 -12.70
N THR A 225 -1.38 -28.35 -11.86
CA THR A 225 -1.61 -27.85 -10.50
C THR A 225 -0.36 -27.99 -9.63
N LEU A 226 0.37 -29.10 -9.77
CA LEU A 226 1.65 -29.29 -9.07
C LEU A 226 2.70 -28.27 -9.54
N LEU A 227 2.77 -27.99 -10.84
CA LEU A 227 3.67 -26.97 -11.38
C LEU A 227 3.25 -25.54 -10.99
N ASP A 228 1.95 -25.26 -10.84
CA ASP A 228 1.44 -23.99 -10.32
C ASP A 228 1.98 -23.73 -8.90
N MET A 229 2.14 -24.76 -8.07
CA MET A 229 2.71 -24.62 -6.73
C MET A 229 4.15 -24.10 -6.74
N LEU A 230 4.92 -24.29 -7.82
CA LEU A 230 6.28 -23.75 -7.94
C LEU A 230 6.31 -22.26 -8.29
N GLN A 231 5.16 -21.68 -8.67
CA GLN A 231 5.01 -20.26 -9.00
C GLN A 231 4.71 -19.39 -7.79
N ILE A 232 4.79 -19.92 -6.57
CA ILE A 232 4.69 -19.14 -5.35
C ILE A 232 6.08 -18.83 -4.79
N SER A 233 6.13 -17.92 -3.83
CA SER A 233 7.26 -17.73 -2.92
C SER A 233 6.79 -17.85 -1.48
N ILE A 234 7.72 -18.09 -0.57
CA ILE A 234 7.47 -18.13 0.86
C ILE A 234 8.24 -16.98 1.49
N ARG A 235 7.57 -16.15 2.28
CA ARG A 235 8.23 -15.12 3.10
C ARG A 235 7.57 -15.08 4.47
N ASN A 236 8.38 -15.08 5.52
CA ASN A 236 7.92 -15.07 6.91
C ASN A 236 6.90 -16.19 7.21
N GLY A 237 7.05 -17.34 6.56
CA GLY A 237 6.14 -18.49 6.71
C GLY A 237 4.76 -18.34 6.06
N GLU A 238 4.56 -17.37 5.16
CA GLU A 238 3.33 -17.19 4.38
C GLU A 238 3.56 -17.41 2.87
N ILE A 239 2.53 -17.91 2.19
CA ILE A 239 2.55 -18.09 0.73
C ILE A 239 2.27 -16.76 0.04
N ILE A 240 3.15 -16.40 -0.89
CA ILE A 240 3.02 -15.23 -1.75
C ILE A 240 2.84 -15.70 -3.20
N PRO A 241 1.70 -15.39 -3.85
CA PRO A 241 1.48 -15.70 -5.26
C PRO A 241 2.33 -14.78 -6.16
N ILE A 242 2.62 -15.20 -7.40
CA ILE A 242 3.34 -14.36 -8.37
C ILE A 242 2.58 -13.07 -8.70
N TYR A 243 1.26 -13.11 -8.59
CA TYR A 243 0.38 -11.97 -8.81
C TYR A 243 -0.83 -12.00 -7.87
N SER A 244 -1.18 -10.83 -7.32
CA SER A 244 -2.38 -10.59 -6.53
C SER A 244 -2.87 -9.16 -6.77
N ASN A 245 -4.17 -8.97 -7.02
CA ASN A 245 -4.79 -7.64 -7.15
C ASN A 245 -6.12 -7.52 -6.39
N GLY A 246 -6.25 -8.19 -5.25
CA GLY A 246 -7.49 -8.22 -4.45
C GLY A 246 -8.54 -9.17 -5.02
N ASP A 247 -8.88 -9.02 -6.29
CA ASP A 247 -9.92 -9.80 -6.98
C ASP A 247 -9.39 -11.06 -7.67
N SER A 248 -8.10 -11.11 -7.99
CA SER A 248 -7.46 -12.25 -8.67
C SER A 248 -6.14 -12.63 -8.01
N LEU A 249 -5.91 -13.94 -7.91
CA LEU A 249 -4.68 -14.55 -7.41
C LEU A 249 -4.14 -15.50 -8.47
N VAL A 250 -2.87 -15.36 -8.82
CA VAL A 250 -2.19 -16.27 -9.76
C VAL A 250 -0.86 -16.70 -9.14
N PRO A 251 -0.63 -18.02 -8.91
CA PRO A 251 -1.65 -19.07 -8.88
C PRO A 251 -2.66 -18.84 -7.75
N ASN A 252 -3.89 -19.30 -7.92
CA ASN A 252 -4.93 -19.19 -6.89
C ASN A 252 -4.76 -20.29 -5.83
N TYR A 253 -3.83 -20.06 -4.90
CA TYR A 253 -3.52 -21.01 -3.83
C TYR A 253 -4.68 -21.23 -2.85
N LYS A 254 -5.69 -20.34 -2.80
CA LYS A 254 -6.88 -20.51 -1.95
C LYS A 254 -7.72 -21.73 -2.36
N CYS A 255 -7.59 -22.18 -3.60
CA CYS A 255 -8.28 -23.39 -4.08
C CYS A 255 -7.57 -24.69 -3.66
N TRP A 256 -6.37 -24.64 -3.07
CA TRP A 256 -5.61 -25.82 -2.66
C TRP A 256 -6.05 -26.35 -1.29
N THR A 257 -7.29 -26.86 -1.25
CA THR A 257 -7.87 -27.46 -0.04
C THR A 257 -7.14 -28.75 0.36
N SER A 258 -7.22 -29.13 1.64
CA SER A 258 -6.60 -30.38 2.10
C SER A 258 -7.10 -31.62 1.35
N ASP A 259 -8.36 -31.61 0.89
CA ASP A 259 -8.92 -32.69 0.06
C ASP A 259 -8.28 -32.73 -1.33
N LEU A 260 -8.08 -31.58 -1.98
CA LEU A 260 -7.38 -31.50 -3.26
C LEU A 260 -5.94 -32.00 -3.13
N LEU A 261 -5.21 -31.52 -2.13
CA LEU A 261 -3.82 -31.91 -1.87
C LEU A 261 -3.70 -33.42 -1.60
N LYS A 262 -4.65 -34.00 -0.86
CA LYS A 262 -4.74 -35.45 -0.63
C LYS A 262 -5.00 -36.23 -1.93
N GLN A 263 -5.86 -35.71 -2.82
CA GLN A 263 -6.10 -36.31 -4.13
C GLN A 263 -4.86 -36.27 -5.02
N LEU A 264 -4.17 -35.13 -5.09
CA LEU A 264 -2.91 -34.99 -5.84
C LEU A 264 -1.85 -35.95 -5.31
N LYS A 265 -1.68 -36.03 -3.99
CA LYS A 265 -0.75 -36.97 -3.36
C LYS A 265 -1.03 -38.43 -3.76
N LYS A 266 -2.30 -38.82 -3.75
CA LYS A 266 -2.72 -40.16 -4.19
C LYS A 266 -2.48 -40.40 -5.69
N HIS A 267 -2.69 -39.37 -6.52
CA HIS A 267 -2.51 -39.45 -7.97
C HIS A 267 -1.04 -39.67 -8.34
N PHE A 268 -0.12 -38.87 -7.78
CA PHE A 268 1.31 -38.97 -8.10
C PHE A 268 2.00 -40.15 -7.38
N ASN A 269 1.66 -40.39 -6.11
CA ASN A 269 2.27 -41.42 -5.26
C ASN A 269 3.80 -41.46 -5.37
N ASN A 270 4.44 -40.28 -5.32
CA ASN A 270 5.86 -40.10 -5.58
C ASN A 270 6.48 -39.14 -4.55
N GLN A 271 7.68 -39.45 -4.06
CA GLN A 271 8.34 -38.63 -3.03
C GLN A 271 8.68 -37.21 -3.51
N ILE A 272 8.97 -37.01 -4.79
CA ILE A 272 9.28 -35.69 -5.38
C ILE A 272 8.03 -34.79 -5.38
N SER A 273 6.86 -35.32 -5.74
CA SER A 273 5.61 -34.56 -5.65
C SER A 273 5.16 -34.35 -4.21
N ASP A 274 5.34 -35.36 -3.36
CA ASP A 274 4.99 -35.29 -1.94
C ASP A 274 5.75 -34.19 -1.23
N PHE A 275 7.02 -33.97 -1.59
CA PHE A 275 7.82 -32.85 -1.09
C PHE A 275 7.10 -31.51 -1.31
N VAL A 276 6.69 -31.20 -2.53
CA VAL A 276 6.00 -29.93 -2.85
C VAL A 276 4.61 -29.87 -2.18
N ILE A 277 3.82 -30.93 -2.31
CA ILE A 277 2.44 -30.98 -1.83
C ILE A 277 2.37 -30.84 -0.30
N GLU A 278 3.21 -31.57 0.43
CA GLU A 278 3.21 -31.53 1.90
C GLU A 278 3.76 -30.20 2.44
N SER A 279 4.76 -29.59 1.78
CA SER A 279 5.22 -28.24 2.15
C SER A 279 4.11 -27.20 2.00
N VAL A 280 3.33 -27.27 0.92
CA VAL A 280 2.17 -26.39 0.72
C VAL A 280 1.05 -26.68 1.74
N ASP A 281 0.75 -27.96 2.03
CA ASP A 281 -0.26 -28.36 3.03
C ASP A 281 0.13 -27.88 4.44
N PHE A 282 1.43 -27.90 4.78
CA PHE A 282 1.94 -27.36 6.04
C PHE A 282 1.77 -25.84 6.16
N LEU A 283 2.09 -25.10 5.10
CA LEU A 283 1.98 -23.64 5.11
C LEU A 283 0.53 -23.15 5.15
N LEU A 284 -0.38 -23.83 4.43
CA LEU A 284 -1.79 -23.43 4.34
C LEU A 284 -2.64 -23.99 5.47
N ASN A 285 -2.49 -25.28 5.78
CA ASN A 285 -3.40 -26.01 6.66
C ASN A 285 -2.74 -26.45 7.98
N ARG A 286 -1.50 -26.03 8.26
CA ARG A 286 -0.74 -26.34 9.50
C ARG A 286 -0.66 -27.84 9.79
N LYS A 287 -0.59 -28.64 8.74
CA LYS A 287 -0.49 -30.09 8.84
C LYS A 287 0.97 -30.50 8.71
N ASP A 288 1.49 -31.12 9.76
CA ASP A 288 2.88 -31.56 9.83
C ASP A 288 3.23 -32.45 8.61
N PRO A 289 4.31 -32.13 7.85
CA PRO A 289 4.80 -32.97 6.77
C PRO A 289 5.25 -34.34 7.28
N ASN A 290 5.30 -35.32 6.39
CA ASN A 290 5.84 -36.63 6.71
C ASN A 290 7.36 -36.52 6.92
N ILE A 291 7.93 -37.43 7.72
CA ILE A 291 9.35 -37.43 8.09
C ILE A 291 10.27 -37.39 6.86
N LYS A 292 9.91 -38.09 5.78
CA LYS A 292 10.68 -38.11 4.52
C LYS A 292 10.77 -36.73 3.85
N THR A 293 9.71 -35.92 3.93
CA THR A 293 9.68 -34.56 3.38
C THR A 293 10.56 -33.64 4.23
N ILE A 294 10.48 -33.77 5.56
CA ILE A 294 11.34 -33.03 6.48
C ILE A 294 12.81 -33.39 6.25
N GLU A 295 13.13 -34.67 6.13
CA GLU A 295 14.47 -35.16 5.81
C GLU A 295 14.98 -34.62 4.46
N SER A 296 14.09 -34.50 3.46
CA SER A 296 14.42 -33.92 2.15
C SER A 296 14.78 -32.43 2.28
N HIS A 297 14.02 -31.65 3.04
CA HIS A 297 14.38 -30.26 3.35
C HIS A 297 15.71 -30.18 4.11
N CYS A 298 15.93 -31.02 5.11
CA CYS A 298 17.21 -31.08 5.82
C CYS A 298 18.37 -31.35 4.85
N ASN A 299 18.27 -32.35 3.98
CA ASN A 299 19.31 -32.69 3.01
C ASN A 299 19.57 -31.55 2.01
N LEU A 300 18.52 -30.97 1.43
CA LEU A 300 18.64 -29.84 0.50
C LEU A 300 19.29 -28.62 1.16
N PHE A 301 18.96 -28.35 2.44
CA PHE A 301 19.62 -27.29 3.19
C PHE A 301 21.12 -27.57 3.40
N LEU A 302 21.49 -28.81 3.72
CA LEU A 302 22.88 -29.21 3.83
C LEU A 302 23.63 -29.11 2.49
N GLU A 303 22.98 -29.43 1.37
CA GLU A 303 23.55 -29.23 0.04
C GLU A 303 23.81 -27.76 -0.26
N LEU A 304 22.88 -26.87 0.09
CA LEU A 304 23.05 -25.42 -0.07
C LEU A 304 24.23 -24.92 0.78
N ILE A 305 24.35 -25.39 2.03
CA ILE A 305 25.51 -25.08 2.87
C ILE A 305 26.83 -25.53 2.23
N ARG A 306 26.85 -26.72 1.61
CA ARG A 306 28.06 -27.25 0.96
C ARG A 306 28.45 -26.45 -0.29
N LYS A 307 27.48 -25.87 -1.01
CA LYS A 307 27.73 -25.01 -2.19
C LYS A 307 28.31 -23.64 -1.80
N GLY A 308 28.00 -23.15 -0.59
CA GLY A 308 28.74 -22.06 0.06
C GLY A 308 28.26 -20.63 -0.24
N GLU A 309 27.09 -20.43 -0.85
CA GLU A 309 26.55 -19.09 -1.11
C GLU A 309 25.50 -18.68 -0.06
N ASP A 310 25.92 -17.86 0.92
CA ASP A 310 25.08 -17.44 2.05
C ASP A 310 23.73 -16.81 1.63
N TYR A 311 23.74 -16.03 0.54
CA TYR A 311 22.51 -15.41 0.01
C TYR A 311 21.53 -16.44 -0.51
N GLU A 312 21.99 -17.46 -1.24
CA GLU A 312 21.12 -18.52 -1.77
C GLU A 312 20.52 -19.35 -0.64
N ILE A 313 21.28 -19.61 0.44
CA ILE A 313 20.79 -20.34 1.62
C ILE A 313 19.63 -19.56 2.26
N LEU A 314 19.85 -18.28 2.55
CA LEU A 314 18.92 -17.44 3.31
C LEU A 314 17.68 -17.03 2.52
N THR A 315 17.74 -17.06 1.19
CA THR A 315 16.59 -16.79 0.32
C THR A 315 15.92 -18.07 -0.18
N SER A 316 16.40 -19.24 0.23
CA SER A 316 15.85 -20.52 -0.21
C SER A 316 14.51 -20.83 0.47
N SER A 317 13.60 -21.41 -0.31
CA SER A 317 12.32 -21.90 0.21
C SER A 317 12.47 -22.98 1.28
N THR A 318 13.53 -23.79 1.22
CA THR A 318 13.84 -24.79 2.25
C THR A 318 14.23 -24.16 3.58
N TYR A 319 15.00 -23.05 3.58
CA TYR A 319 15.32 -22.34 4.82
C TYR A 319 14.05 -21.82 5.50
N GLU A 320 13.17 -21.14 4.77
CA GLU A 320 11.89 -20.62 5.28
C GLU A 320 11.02 -21.73 5.89
N ILE A 321 10.89 -22.86 5.20
CA ILE A 321 10.11 -24.02 5.71
C ILE A 321 10.74 -24.58 6.97
N LEU A 322 12.07 -24.78 7.00
CA LEU A 322 12.76 -25.28 8.19
C LEU A 322 12.60 -24.32 9.37
N THR A 323 12.80 -23.01 9.18
CA THR A 323 12.57 -22.01 10.22
C THR A 323 11.16 -22.12 10.79
N LYS A 324 10.15 -22.23 9.92
CA LYS A 324 8.76 -22.40 10.35
C LYS A 324 8.52 -23.71 11.13
N LEU A 325 9.13 -24.82 10.70
CA LEU A 325 9.07 -26.10 11.42
C LEU A 325 9.71 -26.04 12.81
N PHE A 326 10.75 -25.21 13.00
CA PHE A 326 11.37 -24.95 14.30
C PHE A 326 10.48 -24.06 15.17
N ASP A 327 9.97 -22.96 14.62
CA ASP A 327 9.11 -22.00 15.33
C ASP A 327 7.82 -22.66 15.85
N GLU A 328 7.20 -23.54 15.07
CA GLU A 328 5.99 -24.29 15.46
C GLU A 328 6.29 -25.53 16.31
N GLY A 329 7.57 -25.78 16.63
CA GLY A 329 8.00 -26.90 17.46
C GLY A 329 7.84 -28.28 16.81
N VAL A 330 7.52 -28.37 15.51
CA VAL A 330 7.39 -29.63 14.76
C VAL A 330 8.68 -30.45 14.88
N MET A 331 9.83 -29.77 14.72
CA MET A 331 11.14 -30.41 14.85
C MET A 331 11.36 -31.09 16.20
N ASN A 332 10.68 -30.68 17.28
CA ASN A 332 10.79 -31.29 18.60
C ASN A 332 9.90 -32.54 18.77
N ARG A 333 8.86 -32.68 17.94
CA ARG A 333 7.85 -33.75 18.05
C ARG A 333 8.14 -34.96 17.15
N ILE A 334 8.97 -34.78 16.13
CA ILE A 334 9.31 -35.83 15.16
C ILE A 334 10.39 -36.79 15.67
N GLU A 335 10.44 -37.99 15.07
CA GLU A 335 11.52 -38.95 15.29
C GLU A 335 12.88 -38.37 14.87
N LYS A 336 13.89 -38.55 15.72
CA LYS A 336 15.26 -38.10 15.45
C LYS A 336 16.01 -39.19 14.67
N THR A 337 15.70 -39.31 13.39
CA THR A 337 16.40 -40.22 12.46
C THR A 337 17.86 -39.81 12.27
N GLU A 338 18.67 -40.67 11.64
CA GLU A 338 20.08 -40.36 11.36
C GLU A 338 20.26 -39.13 10.48
N VAL A 339 19.36 -38.88 9.51
CA VAL A 339 19.38 -37.68 8.66
C VAL A 339 19.18 -36.42 9.50
N ILE A 340 18.23 -36.44 10.44
CA ILE A 340 17.97 -35.30 11.33
C ILE A 340 19.15 -35.06 12.28
N LYS A 341 19.76 -36.11 12.82
CA LYS A 341 20.99 -35.98 13.65
C LYS A 341 22.14 -35.40 12.85
N GLU A 342 22.32 -35.85 11.61
CA GLU A 342 23.34 -35.33 10.69
C GLU A 342 23.09 -33.86 10.34
N PHE A 343 21.82 -33.45 10.15
CA PHE A 343 21.45 -32.06 9.97
C PHE A 343 21.92 -31.19 11.13
N TYR A 344 21.60 -31.55 12.38
CA TYR A 344 22.07 -30.79 13.54
C TYR A 344 23.59 -30.76 13.62
N LYS A 345 24.27 -31.89 13.38
CA LYS A 345 25.74 -31.97 13.40
C LYS A 345 26.37 -31.01 12.39
N ASN A 346 25.84 -30.95 11.17
CA ASN A 346 26.35 -30.09 10.12
C ASN A 346 25.99 -28.61 10.34
N LEU A 347 24.75 -28.31 10.75
CA LEU A 347 24.33 -26.96 11.17
C LEU A 347 25.28 -26.40 12.23
N HIS A 348 25.63 -27.24 13.19
CA HIS A 348 26.53 -26.91 14.27
C HIS A 348 28.00 -26.84 13.85
N SER A 349 28.38 -27.33 12.66
CA SER A 349 29.74 -27.20 12.10
C SER A 349 29.94 -25.98 11.19
N ILE A 350 28.89 -25.20 10.92
CA ILE A 350 28.99 -23.97 10.12
C ILE A 350 29.93 -22.98 10.81
N THR A 351 30.89 -22.45 10.06
CA THR A 351 31.85 -21.44 10.51
C THR A 351 31.71 -20.10 9.79
N SER A 352 30.94 -20.02 8.70
CA SER A 352 30.67 -18.74 7.99
C SER A 352 29.94 -17.79 8.93
N VAL A 353 30.59 -16.69 9.31
CA VAL A 353 30.03 -15.81 10.33
C VAL A 353 28.84 -15.00 9.82
N ASN A 354 28.86 -14.57 8.56
CA ASN A 354 27.73 -13.89 7.91
C ASN A 354 26.47 -14.75 7.99
N LEU A 355 26.59 -16.05 7.67
CA LEU A 355 25.49 -17.00 7.78
C LEU A 355 25.06 -17.23 9.23
N LEU A 356 26.01 -17.43 10.16
CA LEU A 356 25.71 -17.66 11.57
C LEU A 356 24.93 -16.50 12.22
N VAL A 357 25.25 -15.25 11.88
CA VAL A 357 24.51 -14.06 12.38
C VAL A 357 23.01 -14.21 12.05
N ARG A 358 22.68 -14.62 10.83
CA ARG A 358 21.28 -14.76 10.38
C ARG A 358 20.62 -16.00 10.97
N LEU A 359 21.31 -17.14 10.95
CA LEU A 359 20.81 -18.40 11.52
C LEU A 359 20.54 -18.31 13.02
N SER A 360 21.26 -17.46 13.77
CA SER A 360 21.11 -17.31 15.22
C SER A 360 19.70 -16.87 15.67
N SER A 361 18.94 -16.25 14.76
CA SER A 361 17.56 -15.86 15.00
C SER A 361 16.56 -17.00 14.81
N SER A 362 16.91 -18.01 14.00
CA SER A 362 15.99 -19.08 13.58
C SER A 362 16.34 -20.45 14.16
N PHE A 363 17.61 -20.67 14.52
CA PHE A 363 18.12 -21.96 14.97
C PHE A 363 18.99 -21.82 16.22
N SER A 364 19.02 -22.87 17.03
CA SER A 364 19.92 -22.94 18.19
C SER A 364 21.36 -23.29 17.75
N LEU A 365 22.29 -22.36 17.97
CA LEU A 365 23.72 -22.49 17.63
C LEU A 365 24.58 -22.99 18.82
N ARG A 366 25.78 -23.53 18.52
CA ARG A 366 26.77 -23.88 19.55
C ARG A 366 27.46 -22.64 20.15
N LYS A 367 28.04 -22.80 21.35
CA LYS A 367 28.70 -21.71 22.09
C LYS A 367 29.88 -21.09 21.33
N ASP A 368 30.66 -21.89 20.62
CA ASP A 368 31.78 -21.47 19.78
C ASP A 368 31.30 -20.69 18.55
N GLN A 369 30.24 -21.16 17.88
CA GLN A 369 29.60 -20.42 16.77
C GLN A 369 29.06 -19.05 17.24
N MET A 370 28.45 -19.01 18.44
CA MET A 370 28.04 -17.75 19.06
C MET A 370 29.23 -16.84 19.37
N GLN A 371 30.40 -17.39 19.68
CA GLN A 371 31.61 -16.59 19.87
C GLN A 371 32.11 -15.99 18.54
N SER A 372 32.11 -16.77 17.45
CA SER A 372 32.46 -16.24 16.13
C SER A 372 31.54 -15.11 15.69
N VAL A 373 30.23 -15.21 15.95
CA VAL A 373 29.27 -14.12 15.72
C VAL A 373 29.65 -12.85 16.49
N LYS A 374 30.05 -13.00 17.76
CA LYS A 374 30.53 -11.86 18.56
C LYS A 374 31.80 -11.24 17.97
N ASP A 375 32.77 -12.05 17.57
CA ASP A 375 34.04 -11.58 17.01
C ASP A 375 33.83 -10.82 15.67
N TYR A 376 32.84 -11.23 14.88
CA TYR A 376 32.46 -10.54 13.65
C TYR A 376 31.74 -9.21 13.89
N ILE A 377 30.80 -9.17 14.84
CA ILE A 377 30.18 -7.91 15.29
C ILE A 377 31.28 -6.97 15.80
N GLU A 378 32.28 -7.51 16.49
CA GLU A 378 33.45 -6.76 16.87
C GLU A 378 34.19 -6.17 15.67
N ASN A 379 34.58 -6.99 14.70
CA ASN A 379 35.23 -6.49 13.48
C ASN A 379 34.41 -5.43 12.73
N LYS A 380 33.07 -5.53 12.72
CA LYS A 380 32.20 -4.50 12.14
C LYS A 380 32.40 -3.14 12.80
N TYR A 381 32.36 -3.07 14.13
CA TYR A 381 32.57 -1.78 14.80
C TYR A 381 34.03 -1.31 14.69
N ARG A 382 35.02 -2.21 14.57
CA ARG A 382 36.42 -1.85 14.31
C ARG A 382 36.64 -1.19 12.94
N ALA A 383 35.72 -1.40 11.99
CA ALA A 383 35.84 -0.85 10.65
C ALA A 383 35.93 0.69 10.61
N ILE A 384 35.48 1.37 11.68
CA ILE A 384 35.52 2.83 11.82
C ILE A 384 36.90 3.44 11.53
N SER A 385 37.99 2.72 11.86
CA SER A 385 39.35 3.17 11.61
C SER A 385 39.68 3.39 10.14
N TYR A 386 38.97 2.68 9.25
CA TYR A 386 39.20 2.69 7.81
C TYR A 386 38.20 3.54 7.01
N ILE A 387 37.12 4.00 7.64
CA ILE A 387 36.09 4.82 6.99
C ILE A 387 36.64 6.21 6.69
N ASN A 388 36.51 6.69 5.45
CA ASN A 388 37.06 7.98 5.01
C ASN A 388 36.08 8.87 4.23
N ASP A 389 34.80 8.47 4.16
CA ASP A 389 33.76 9.18 3.43
C ASP A 389 32.43 9.16 4.20
N ILE A 390 31.58 10.17 3.95
CA ILE A 390 30.30 10.36 4.63
C ILE A 390 29.30 9.22 4.34
N PRO A 391 29.11 8.74 3.09
CA PRO A 391 28.19 7.64 2.82
C PRO A 391 28.51 6.37 3.62
N THR A 392 29.78 5.96 3.67
CA THR A 392 30.20 4.76 4.41
C THR A 392 30.04 4.95 5.92
N LEU A 393 30.34 6.15 6.46
CA LEU A 393 30.08 6.44 7.88
C LEU A 393 28.57 6.40 8.19
N THR A 394 27.74 6.91 7.29
CA THR A 394 26.28 6.89 7.45
C THR A 394 25.77 5.45 7.58
N GLN A 395 26.20 4.55 6.68
CA GLN A 395 25.85 3.13 6.75
C GLN A 395 26.36 2.43 8.02
N TYR A 396 27.55 2.82 8.50
CA TYR A 396 28.10 2.33 9.76
C TYR A 396 27.20 2.72 10.95
N LEU A 397 26.73 3.98 11.01
CA LEU A 397 25.88 4.49 12.08
C LEU A 397 24.47 3.90 12.07
N GLU A 398 23.95 3.52 10.90
CA GLU A 398 22.66 2.83 10.75
C GLU A 398 22.67 1.39 11.28
N ASN A 399 23.85 0.80 11.51
CA ASN A 399 23.96 -0.59 11.93
C ASN A 399 23.64 -0.77 13.42
N THR A 400 22.52 -1.42 13.72
CA THR A 400 22.06 -1.65 15.09
C THR A 400 22.97 -2.57 15.90
N ASP A 401 23.67 -3.52 15.27
CA ASP A 401 24.60 -4.42 15.96
C ASP A 401 25.80 -3.63 16.51
N ILE A 402 26.29 -2.65 15.72
CA ILE A 402 27.38 -1.77 16.12
C ILE A 402 26.94 -0.96 17.33
N ALA A 403 25.81 -0.26 17.27
CA ALA A 403 25.31 0.54 18.39
C ALA A 403 25.17 -0.28 19.68
N ARG A 404 24.66 -1.52 19.57
CA ARG A 404 24.41 -2.40 20.72
C ARG A 404 25.69 -2.93 21.37
N HIS A 405 26.76 -3.16 20.60
CA HIS A 405 27.93 -3.92 21.05
C HIS A 405 29.25 -3.16 21.03
N ILE A 406 29.30 -1.95 20.47
CA ILE A 406 30.52 -1.13 20.43
C ILE A 406 31.09 -0.90 21.83
N ASN A 407 32.42 -0.91 21.94
CA ASN A 407 33.13 -0.59 23.19
C ASN A 407 33.52 0.90 23.23
N GLN A 408 34.00 1.35 24.39
CA GLN A 408 34.34 2.76 24.61
C GLN A 408 35.40 3.30 23.61
N PHE A 409 36.43 2.50 23.30
CA PHE A 409 37.51 2.93 22.40
C PHE A 409 37.01 3.24 20.99
N TYR A 410 36.27 2.31 20.37
CA TYR A 410 35.74 2.52 19.02
C TYR A 410 34.58 3.52 18.98
N TYR A 411 33.86 3.66 20.10
CA TYR A 411 32.88 4.73 20.26
C TYR A 411 33.56 6.10 20.16
N ASP A 412 34.65 6.32 20.90
CA ASP A 412 35.40 7.59 20.84
C ASP A 412 36.00 7.83 19.44
N GLU A 413 36.52 6.79 18.79
CA GLU A 413 37.01 6.87 17.41
C GLU A 413 35.90 7.22 16.40
N THR A 414 34.67 6.77 16.63
CA THR A 414 33.50 7.14 15.81
C THR A 414 33.23 8.64 15.86
N LYS A 415 33.41 9.26 17.04
CA LYS A 415 33.23 10.71 17.20
C LYS A 415 34.31 11.49 16.47
N ASP A 416 35.57 11.08 16.65
CA ASP A 416 36.70 11.72 15.96
C ASP A 416 36.54 11.61 14.45
N ARG A 417 36.06 10.46 13.97
CA ARG A 417 35.81 10.24 12.54
C ARG A 417 34.68 11.13 12.02
N PHE A 418 33.58 11.22 12.76
CA PHE A 418 32.46 12.12 12.43
C PHE A 418 32.96 13.56 12.29
N LEU A 419 33.66 14.10 13.30
CA LEU A 419 34.18 15.46 13.29
C LEU A 419 35.16 15.72 12.13
N LYS A 420 36.00 14.75 11.80
CA LYS A 420 36.95 14.84 10.69
C LYS A 420 36.24 14.96 9.33
N LEU A 421 35.19 14.15 9.11
CA LEU A 421 34.50 14.09 7.81
C LEU A 421 33.59 15.28 7.54
N ILE A 422 33.05 15.93 8.57
CA ILE A 422 32.16 17.09 8.40
C ILE A 422 32.90 18.43 8.28
N LYS A 423 34.23 18.45 8.47
CA LYS A 423 34.99 19.70 8.62
C LYS A 423 34.88 20.61 7.39
N ASP A 424 35.02 20.02 6.20
CA ASP A 424 35.12 20.75 4.92
C ASP A 424 34.06 20.34 3.89
N VAL A 425 33.03 19.57 4.30
CA VAL A 425 31.93 19.15 3.42
C VAL A 425 30.68 19.95 3.78
N ASN A 426 30.03 20.53 2.77
CA ASN A 426 28.82 21.32 2.98
C ASN A 426 27.61 20.91 2.11
N ASP A 427 27.60 19.70 1.55
CA ASP A 427 26.44 19.18 0.82
C ASP A 427 25.39 18.50 1.73
N ILE A 428 24.26 18.11 1.14
CA ILE A 428 23.09 17.53 1.83
C ILE A 428 23.40 16.25 2.62
N SER A 429 24.47 15.52 2.28
CA SER A 429 24.87 14.31 2.99
C SER A 429 25.26 14.60 4.45
N VAL A 430 25.73 15.82 4.74
CA VAL A 430 26.07 16.26 6.10
C VAL A 430 24.84 16.27 6.99
N ALA A 431 23.72 16.85 6.52
CA ALA A 431 22.49 16.89 7.29
C ALA A 431 21.97 15.48 7.62
N ASN A 432 22.05 14.56 6.65
CA ASN A 432 21.71 13.16 6.87
C ASN A 432 22.65 12.48 7.87
N LEU A 433 23.95 12.75 7.79
CA LEU A 433 24.93 12.19 8.71
C LEU A 433 24.70 12.67 10.15
N PHE A 434 24.38 13.95 10.36
CA PHE A 434 24.00 14.48 11.68
C PHE A 434 22.76 13.79 12.23
N TYR A 435 21.73 13.61 11.40
CA TYR A 435 20.52 12.88 11.80
C TYR A 435 20.84 11.43 12.21
N GLN A 436 21.59 10.69 11.37
CA GLN A 436 21.96 9.30 11.68
C GLN A 436 22.89 9.18 12.89
N ALA A 437 23.79 10.15 13.10
CA ALA A 437 24.62 10.19 14.29
C ALA A 437 23.78 10.34 15.57
N MET A 438 22.74 11.18 15.55
CA MET A 438 21.82 11.28 16.69
C MET A 438 21.07 9.97 16.94
N LEU A 439 20.56 9.31 15.90
CA LEU A 439 19.90 8.00 16.04
C LEU A 439 20.84 6.93 16.58
N PHE A 440 22.09 6.91 16.11
CA PHE A 440 23.13 6.03 16.64
C PHE A 440 23.36 6.27 18.14
N LEU A 441 23.53 7.54 18.56
CA LEU A 441 23.71 7.89 19.97
C LEU A 441 22.51 7.48 20.83
N ILE A 442 21.28 7.67 20.33
CA ILE A 442 20.06 7.21 21.00
C ILE A 442 20.07 5.68 21.17
N SER A 443 20.40 4.94 20.09
CA SER A 443 20.48 3.48 20.10
C SER A 443 21.55 2.98 21.08
N VAL A 444 22.74 3.59 21.10
CA VAL A 444 23.79 3.27 22.07
C VAL A 444 23.28 3.51 23.49
N ASN A 445 22.69 4.68 23.77
CA ASN A 445 22.18 5.01 25.11
C ASN A 445 21.08 4.04 25.59
N GLN A 446 20.24 3.54 24.68
CA GLN A 446 19.16 2.60 24.99
C GLN A 446 19.64 1.16 25.13
N THR A 447 20.47 0.68 24.21
CA THR A 447 20.74 -0.76 24.03
C THR A 447 22.13 -1.21 24.51
N ASN A 448 23.12 -0.32 24.53
CA ASN A 448 24.49 -0.64 24.89
C ASN A 448 24.68 -0.64 26.42
N GLN A 449 25.39 -1.65 26.93
CA GLN A 449 25.70 -1.82 28.36
C GLN A 449 27.17 -1.55 28.71
N ILE A 450 28.02 -1.28 27.71
CA ILE A 450 29.47 -1.16 27.83
C ILE A 450 29.89 0.32 27.88
N VAL A 451 29.33 1.16 27.00
CA VAL A 451 29.68 2.59 26.88
C VAL A 451 29.02 3.41 28.00
N ASP A 452 29.74 4.40 28.55
CA ASP A 452 29.19 5.27 29.60
C ASP A 452 28.07 6.16 29.05
N LYS A 453 26.85 5.91 29.53
CA LYS A 453 25.65 6.66 29.14
C LYS A 453 25.72 8.16 29.46
N ARG A 454 26.54 8.59 30.42
CA ARG A 454 26.75 10.02 30.71
C ARG A 454 27.51 10.70 29.57
N ILE A 455 28.53 10.03 29.04
CA ILE A 455 29.31 10.51 27.89
C ILE A 455 28.41 10.58 26.67
N VAL A 456 27.63 9.53 26.39
CA VAL A 456 26.70 9.50 25.25
C VAL A 456 25.70 10.65 25.30
N LYS A 457 25.10 10.92 26.47
CA LYS A 457 24.18 12.06 26.64
C LYS A 457 24.88 13.41 26.42
N GLN A 458 26.12 13.56 26.87
CA GLN A 458 26.88 14.79 26.63
C GLN A 458 27.19 14.96 25.14
N ASP A 459 27.55 13.88 24.44
CA ASP A 459 27.81 13.90 23.00
C ASP A 459 26.54 14.21 22.20
N MET A 460 25.36 13.73 22.63
CA MET A 460 24.06 14.13 22.05
C MET A 460 23.80 15.63 22.17
N ILE A 461 24.15 16.25 23.31
CA ILE A 461 24.03 17.71 23.48
C ILE A 461 25.05 18.42 22.58
N ASN A 462 26.30 17.97 22.59
CA ASN A 462 27.37 18.60 21.82
C ASN A 462 27.12 18.58 20.31
N ILE A 463 26.63 17.47 19.76
CA ILE A 463 26.34 17.36 18.31
C ILE A 463 25.18 18.29 17.92
N GLN A 464 24.17 18.44 18.79
CA GLN A 464 23.06 19.36 18.56
C GLN A 464 23.54 20.81 18.58
N GLU A 465 24.29 21.20 19.61
CA GLU A 465 24.83 22.56 19.70
C GLU A 465 25.77 22.90 18.54
N TYR A 466 26.60 21.94 18.12
CA TYR A 466 27.52 22.11 16.99
C TYR A 466 26.75 22.30 15.68
N TRP A 467 25.68 21.55 15.44
CA TRP A 467 24.81 21.79 14.30
C TRP A 467 24.27 23.23 14.30
N GLN A 468 23.65 23.63 15.41
CA GLN A 468 22.98 24.92 15.55
C GLN A 468 23.96 26.11 15.40
N LYS A 469 25.14 26.02 16.02
CA LYS A 469 26.11 27.12 16.05
C LYS A 469 27.00 27.18 14.82
N ASN A 470 27.32 26.03 14.21
CA ASN A 470 28.39 25.95 13.21
C ASN A 470 27.92 25.48 11.83
N LYS A 471 26.96 24.56 11.72
CA LYS A 471 26.62 23.93 10.43
C LYS A 471 25.32 24.39 9.80
N TYR A 472 24.29 24.71 10.58
CA TYR A 472 22.97 25.09 10.05
C TYR A 472 23.04 26.20 8.98
N GLN A 473 23.64 27.34 9.31
CA GLN A 473 23.73 28.48 8.40
C GLN A 473 24.62 28.21 7.17
N GLU A 474 25.65 27.37 7.29
CA GLU A 474 26.48 26.96 6.15
C GLU A 474 25.68 26.09 5.18
N GLN A 475 24.89 25.16 5.70
CA GLN A 475 24.07 24.24 4.91
C GLN A 475 22.92 24.95 4.19
N VAL A 476 22.24 25.87 4.87
CA VAL A 476 21.14 26.66 4.28
C VAL A 476 21.62 27.46 3.06
N LYS A 477 22.85 28.00 3.08
CA LYS A 477 23.42 28.76 1.96
C LYS A 477 23.66 27.93 0.69
N ASN A 478 23.74 26.61 0.82
CA ASN A 478 23.97 25.71 -0.32
C ASN A 478 22.66 25.21 -0.95
N LEU A 479 21.51 25.57 -0.38
CA LEU A 479 20.22 25.24 -0.97
C LEU A 479 19.95 26.12 -2.18
N GLN A 480 19.36 25.52 -3.22
CA GLN A 480 18.85 26.27 -4.36
C GLN A 480 17.49 26.88 -3.99
N GLU A 481 17.37 28.19 -4.15
CA GLU A 481 16.11 28.90 -3.95
C GLU A 481 15.28 28.87 -5.24
N PHE A 482 14.02 28.43 -5.12
CA PHE A 482 13.01 28.56 -6.16
C PHE A 482 11.95 29.54 -5.68
N THR A 483 11.74 30.61 -6.45
CA THR A 483 10.78 31.65 -6.10
C THR A 483 9.62 31.64 -7.10
N TYR A 484 8.39 31.59 -6.58
CA TYR A 484 7.17 31.71 -7.36
C TYR A 484 6.37 32.92 -6.86
N GLY A 485 5.88 33.74 -7.78
CA GLY A 485 5.10 34.94 -7.48
C GLY A 485 3.69 34.84 -8.05
N THR A 486 2.71 35.32 -7.28
CA THR A 486 1.33 35.52 -7.75
C THR A 486 0.90 36.92 -7.34
N GLN A 487 0.17 37.62 -8.22
CA GLN A 487 -0.38 38.95 -7.94
C GLN A 487 -1.90 38.86 -7.89
N ILE A 488 -2.49 39.40 -6.82
CA ILE A 488 -3.95 39.47 -6.61
C ILE A 488 -4.32 40.93 -6.42
N SER A 489 -5.46 41.35 -6.98
CA SER A 489 -5.88 42.75 -6.89
C SER A 489 -6.27 43.13 -5.45
N THR A 490 -6.07 44.40 -5.08
CA THR A 490 -6.45 44.91 -3.76
C THR A 490 -7.95 44.78 -3.51
N GLU A 491 -8.76 44.99 -4.54
CA GLU A 491 -10.22 44.87 -4.48
C GLU A 491 -10.67 43.44 -4.12
N GLU A 492 -10.07 42.42 -4.75
CA GLU A 492 -10.36 41.02 -4.42
C GLU A 492 -9.94 40.67 -2.99
N VAL A 493 -8.78 41.17 -2.53
CA VAL A 493 -8.31 40.97 -1.16
C VAL A 493 -9.28 41.62 -0.15
N GLU A 494 -9.74 42.84 -0.41
CA GLU A 494 -10.69 43.54 0.46
C GLU A 494 -12.04 42.82 0.50
N LYS A 495 -12.56 42.36 -0.65
CA LYS A 495 -13.78 41.57 -0.74
C LYS A 495 -13.65 40.25 0.04
N TYR A 496 -12.52 39.55 -0.11
CA TYR A 496 -12.25 38.32 0.61
C TYR A 496 -12.20 38.54 2.13
N ASN A 497 -11.49 39.57 2.58
CA ASN A 497 -11.42 39.92 4.00
C ASN A 497 -12.79 40.29 4.57
N LYS A 498 -13.62 41.02 3.82
CA LYS A 498 -15.00 41.33 4.25
C LYS A 498 -15.81 40.04 4.43
N SER A 499 -15.75 39.11 3.48
CA SER A 499 -16.46 37.83 3.59
C SER A 499 -16.01 37.01 4.81
N ILE A 500 -14.71 37.01 5.15
CA ILE A 500 -14.20 36.33 6.35
C ILE A 500 -14.77 36.95 7.62
N MET A 501 -14.84 38.28 7.69
CA MET A 501 -15.40 38.99 8.84
C MET A 501 -16.91 38.75 9.02
N GLU A 502 -17.63 38.36 7.96
CA GLU A 502 -19.05 37.99 8.00
C GLU A 502 -19.27 36.50 8.29
N ASN A 503 -18.42 35.64 7.72
CA ASN A 503 -18.47 34.19 7.90
C ASN A 503 -17.05 33.59 7.93
N PRO A 504 -16.52 33.25 9.12
CA PRO A 504 -15.17 32.71 9.24
C PRO A 504 -15.00 31.31 8.64
N ILE A 505 -16.09 30.56 8.40
CA ILE A 505 -16.04 29.20 7.82
C ILE A 505 -15.42 29.21 6.42
N ILE A 506 -15.49 30.34 5.70
CA ILE A 506 -14.84 30.50 4.38
C ILE A 506 -13.34 30.22 4.46
N VAL A 507 -12.66 30.60 5.54
CA VAL A 507 -11.24 30.30 5.74
C VAL A 507 -11.01 28.80 5.84
N ALA A 508 -11.86 28.09 6.60
CA ALA A 508 -11.76 26.66 6.76
C ALA A 508 -11.99 25.92 5.43
N ASN A 509 -13.00 26.31 4.67
CA ASN A 509 -13.28 25.77 3.33
C ASN A 509 -12.17 26.06 2.30
N SER A 510 -11.42 27.14 2.49
CA SER A 510 -10.29 27.50 1.60
C SER A 510 -9.01 26.76 1.98
N THR A 511 -8.97 26.06 3.13
CA THR A 511 -7.74 25.48 3.69
C THR A 511 -7.80 23.97 3.88
N ILE A 512 -8.92 23.46 4.41
CA ILE A 512 -9.17 22.04 4.63
C ILE A 512 -9.89 21.43 3.42
N LEU A 513 -9.41 20.27 2.97
CA LEU A 513 -10.03 19.49 1.91
C LEU A 513 -11.14 18.62 2.54
N ALA A 514 -12.32 19.21 2.70
CA ALA A 514 -13.45 18.52 3.31
C ALA A 514 -14.27 17.67 2.31
N LYS A 515 -14.18 17.98 1.01
CA LYS A 515 -14.92 17.28 -0.04
C LYS A 515 -14.12 16.10 -0.60
N VAL A 516 -14.83 15.05 -0.98
CA VAL A 516 -14.22 13.84 -1.55
C VAL A 516 -13.50 14.14 -2.87
N ASP A 517 -14.06 14.99 -3.73
CA ASP A 517 -13.43 15.35 -5.02
C ASP A 517 -12.11 16.13 -4.85
N ASP A 518 -12.04 16.98 -3.82
CA ASP A 518 -10.83 17.73 -3.50
C ASP A 518 -9.73 16.80 -2.99
N LEU A 519 -10.10 15.79 -2.18
CA LEU A 519 -9.19 14.73 -1.74
C LEU A 519 -8.70 13.88 -2.92
N ILE A 520 -9.60 13.42 -3.79
CA ILE A 520 -9.26 12.64 -5.00
C ILE A 520 -8.25 13.41 -5.86
N SER A 521 -8.45 14.71 -6.04
CA SER A 521 -7.54 15.56 -6.84
C SER A 521 -6.10 15.55 -6.30
N VAL A 522 -5.94 15.62 -4.97
CA VAL A 522 -4.62 15.52 -4.32
C VAL A 522 -4.03 14.12 -4.45
N LEU A 523 -4.84 13.07 -4.31
CA LEU A 523 -4.40 11.68 -4.47
C LEU A 523 -3.95 11.41 -5.92
N GLU A 524 -4.66 11.93 -6.92
CA GLU A 524 -4.27 11.83 -8.33
C GLU A 524 -2.94 12.53 -8.63
N GLU A 525 -2.76 13.75 -8.12
CA GLU A 525 -1.50 14.50 -8.25
C GLU A 525 -0.33 13.75 -7.58
N THR A 526 -0.54 13.27 -6.36
CA THR A 526 0.43 12.48 -5.60
C THR A 526 0.81 11.20 -6.35
N SER A 527 -0.20 10.51 -6.91
CA SER A 527 -0.04 9.29 -7.70
C SER A 527 0.76 9.52 -8.98
N LYS A 528 0.54 10.65 -9.67
CA LYS A 528 1.29 11.09 -10.86
C LYS A 528 2.75 11.41 -10.54
N HIS A 529 3.02 11.93 -9.35
CA HIS A 529 4.36 12.35 -8.90
C HIS A 529 4.96 11.46 -7.80
N ALA A 530 4.63 10.16 -7.80
CA ALA A 530 4.96 9.20 -6.74
C ALA A 530 6.43 9.22 -6.28
N VAL A 531 7.38 9.38 -7.20
CA VAL A 531 8.82 9.38 -6.89
C VAL A 531 9.18 10.46 -5.86
N ILE A 532 8.62 11.66 -5.96
CA ILE A 532 8.89 12.77 -5.01
C ILE A 532 8.40 12.41 -3.60
N HIS A 533 7.34 11.61 -3.52
CA HIS A 533 6.77 11.20 -2.25
C HIS A 533 7.47 9.99 -1.62
N MET A 534 8.16 9.17 -2.44
CA MET A 534 8.88 7.96 -1.99
C MET A 534 10.35 8.21 -1.64
N VAL A 535 10.92 9.35 -2.04
CA VAL A 535 12.31 9.70 -1.68
C VAL A 535 12.40 10.24 -0.25
N SER A 536 13.52 9.94 0.40
CA SER A 536 13.83 10.47 1.74
C SER A 536 13.99 11.98 1.71
N ARG A 537 13.32 12.68 2.63
CA ARG A 537 13.37 14.13 2.78
C ARG A 537 13.97 14.51 4.13
N ILE A 538 14.84 15.52 4.14
CA ILE A 538 15.41 16.10 5.35
C ILE A 538 15.17 17.60 5.34
N THR A 539 14.51 18.08 6.39
CA THR A 539 14.32 19.50 6.66
C THR A 539 15.50 20.02 7.49
N LEU A 540 16.15 21.08 6.99
CA LEU A 540 17.17 21.79 7.76
C LEU A 540 16.48 22.69 8.78
N ASN A 541 16.46 22.28 10.04
CA ASN A 541 15.97 23.10 11.16
C ASN A 541 17.17 23.66 11.95
N ASN A 542 17.02 24.85 12.51
CA ASN A 542 18.10 25.55 13.21
C ASN A 542 18.60 24.81 14.45
N ILE A 543 17.73 24.07 15.14
CA ILE A 543 18.08 23.27 16.32
C ILE A 543 18.81 21.99 15.87
N PHE A 544 18.25 21.24 14.92
CA PHE A 544 18.84 19.99 14.40
C PHE A 544 18.19 19.55 13.08
N PRO A 545 18.85 18.80 12.17
CA PRO A 545 18.19 18.24 10.99
C PRO A 545 17.07 17.28 11.37
N ILE A 546 15.96 17.34 10.63
CA ILE A 546 14.79 16.50 10.86
C ILE A 546 14.48 15.73 9.59
N LYS A 547 14.49 14.40 9.67
CA LYS A 547 14.03 13.54 8.58
C LYS A 547 12.50 13.45 8.61
N ASP A 548 11.89 13.49 7.43
CA ASP A 548 10.48 13.17 7.30
C ASP A 548 10.28 11.69 7.64
N THR A 549 9.57 11.43 8.75
CA THR A 549 9.25 10.07 9.21
C THR A 549 7.85 9.62 8.77
N GLY A 550 7.19 10.40 7.90
CA GLY A 550 5.81 10.17 7.52
C GLY A 550 4.80 10.53 8.63
N ILE A 551 3.57 10.07 8.46
CA ILE A 551 2.44 10.37 9.35
C ILE A 551 2.45 9.48 10.59
N ASN A 552 2.31 10.10 11.75
CA ASN A 552 2.12 9.40 13.01
C ASN A 552 0.63 9.22 13.31
N PHE A 553 0.10 8.03 13.02
CA PHE A 553 -1.29 7.66 13.30
C PHE A 553 -1.56 7.33 14.77
N ASP A 554 -0.55 6.84 15.51
CA ASP A 554 -0.71 6.38 16.89
C ASP A 554 -1.03 7.51 17.88
N ARG A 555 -0.57 8.74 17.57
CA ARG A 555 -0.74 9.90 18.44
C ARG A 555 -1.95 10.76 18.10
N HIS A 556 -2.58 10.58 16.94
CA HIS A 556 -3.62 11.46 16.41
C HIS A 556 -4.78 10.64 15.85
N GLU A 557 -5.71 10.28 16.73
CA GLU A 557 -6.85 9.44 16.35
C GLU A 557 -7.75 10.05 15.27
N THR A 558 -7.86 11.39 15.18
CA THR A 558 -8.58 12.04 14.07
C THR A 558 -7.94 11.75 12.72
N ASP A 559 -6.61 11.57 12.65
CA ASP A 559 -5.94 11.20 11.41
C ASP A 559 -6.24 9.74 11.03
N ASN A 560 -6.70 8.89 11.97
CA ASN A 560 -7.26 7.59 11.63
C ASN A 560 -8.61 7.71 10.94
N ILE A 561 -9.40 8.75 11.23
CA ILE A 561 -10.65 9.03 10.50
C ILE A 561 -10.31 9.46 9.06
N LEU A 562 -9.33 10.36 8.89
CA LEU A 562 -8.85 10.74 7.57
C LEU A 562 -8.25 9.55 6.80
N LYS A 563 -7.49 8.68 7.49
CA LYS A 563 -6.98 7.42 6.95
C LYS A 563 -8.10 6.53 6.41
N LYS A 564 -9.16 6.30 7.20
CA LYS A 564 -10.35 5.54 6.78
C LYS A 564 -11.00 6.14 5.54
N GLN A 565 -11.10 7.48 5.46
CA GLN A 565 -11.66 8.15 4.30
C GLN A 565 -10.79 7.95 3.05
N VAL A 566 -9.47 8.04 3.18
CA VAL A 566 -8.52 7.77 2.09
C VAL A 566 -8.59 6.31 1.64
N GLU A 567 -8.69 5.35 2.57
CA GLU A 567 -8.89 3.93 2.27
C GLU A 567 -10.17 3.70 1.46
N LYS A 568 -11.29 4.28 1.88
CA LYS A 568 -12.56 4.25 1.12
C LYS A 568 -12.41 4.85 -0.27
N ILE A 569 -11.66 5.95 -0.41
CA ILE A 569 -11.41 6.57 -1.72
C ILE A 569 -10.56 5.64 -2.60
N ILE A 570 -9.52 5.00 -2.06
CA ILE A 570 -8.69 4.06 -2.82
C ILE A 570 -9.51 2.84 -3.25
N GLU A 571 -10.33 2.29 -2.36
CA GLU A 571 -11.20 1.15 -2.68
C GLU A 571 -12.18 1.50 -3.81
N ARG A 572 -12.81 2.68 -3.75
CA ARG A 572 -13.84 3.07 -4.72
C ARG A 572 -13.30 3.69 -6.00
N TYR A 573 -12.20 4.43 -5.92
CA TYR A 573 -11.66 5.27 -7.01
C TYR A 573 -10.21 4.96 -7.34
N GLY A 574 -9.63 3.86 -6.83
CA GLY A 574 -8.24 3.47 -7.08
C GLY A 574 -7.87 3.36 -8.55
N TYR A 575 -8.85 3.04 -9.42
CA TYR A 575 -8.69 3.03 -10.88
C TYR A 575 -8.29 4.38 -11.48
N LYS A 576 -8.51 5.50 -10.76
CA LYS A 576 -8.10 6.85 -11.16
C LYS A 576 -6.61 7.12 -10.92
N PHE A 577 -5.98 6.34 -10.06
CA PHE A 577 -4.60 6.55 -9.63
C PHE A 577 -3.64 5.71 -10.49
N ILE A 578 -2.66 6.35 -11.12
CA ILE A 578 -1.65 5.68 -11.95
C ILE A 578 -0.81 4.71 -11.11
N ASN A 579 -0.39 5.17 -9.95
CA ASN A 579 0.28 4.41 -8.91
C ASN A 579 -0.58 4.46 -7.65
N VAL A 580 -1.09 3.31 -7.19
CA VAL A 580 -1.74 3.20 -5.88
C VAL A 580 -0.65 3.09 -4.82
N LEU A 581 -0.49 4.14 -4.02
CA LEU A 581 0.53 4.25 -2.98
C LEU A 581 0.00 3.81 -1.61
N ASP A 582 0.90 3.64 -0.64
CA ASP A 582 0.51 3.43 0.75
C ASP A 582 -0.33 4.61 1.28
N VAL A 583 -1.35 4.29 2.08
CA VAL A 583 -2.30 5.26 2.62
C VAL A 583 -1.59 6.38 3.39
N GLY A 584 -0.52 6.06 4.13
CA GLY A 584 0.27 7.05 4.88
C GLY A 584 0.90 8.12 3.98
N ILE A 585 1.27 7.77 2.75
CA ILE A 585 1.83 8.71 1.78
C ILE A 585 0.77 9.72 1.33
N TYR A 586 -0.46 9.25 1.05
CA TYR A 586 -1.56 10.11 0.65
C TYR A 586 -1.99 11.04 1.79
N VAL A 587 -2.11 10.52 3.01
CA VAL A 587 -2.42 11.34 4.20
C VAL A 587 -1.34 12.41 4.42
N ALA A 588 -0.06 12.06 4.23
CA ALA A 588 1.04 13.04 4.29
C ALA A 588 0.87 14.17 3.26
N ALA A 589 0.55 13.82 2.00
CA ALA A 589 0.33 14.79 0.94
C ALA A 589 -0.86 15.72 1.24
N ILE A 590 -1.93 15.19 1.84
CA ILE A 590 -3.09 15.98 2.28
C ILE A 590 -2.68 17.00 3.34
N HIS A 591 -1.90 16.60 4.37
CA HIS A 591 -1.42 17.54 5.39
C HIS A 591 -0.50 18.61 4.81
N GLU A 592 0.38 18.28 3.87
CA GLU A 592 1.20 19.27 3.17
C GLU A 592 0.33 20.26 2.38
N ARG A 593 -0.74 19.77 1.73
CA ARG A 593 -1.72 20.65 1.06
C ARG A 593 -2.42 21.56 2.07
N TYR A 594 -2.84 21.06 3.22
CA TYR A 594 -3.45 21.88 4.29
C TYR A 594 -2.52 23.01 4.74
N LYS A 595 -1.23 22.71 4.99
CA LYS A 595 -0.21 23.69 5.37
C LYS A 595 -0.04 24.78 4.30
N ASN A 596 0.11 24.37 3.04
CA ASN A 596 0.28 25.31 1.92
C ASN A 596 -0.95 26.23 1.74
N ASN A 597 -2.15 25.66 1.86
CA ASN A 597 -3.38 26.43 1.76
C ASN A 597 -3.50 27.46 2.89
N VAL A 598 -3.23 27.08 4.15
CA VAL A 598 -3.35 28.01 5.28
C VAL A 598 -2.28 29.11 5.23
N TYR A 599 -1.04 28.81 4.82
CA TYR A 599 -0.04 29.86 4.60
C TYR A 599 -0.51 30.90 3.57
N SER A 600 -1.12 30.43 2.48
CA SER A 600 -1.63 31.29 1.42
C SER A 600 -2.81 32.15 1.90
N VAL A 601 -3.80 31.53 2.56
CA VAL A 601 -5.01 32.21 3.04
C VAL A 601 -4.69 33.25 4.13
N ILE A 602 -3.82 32.90 5.08
CA ILE A 602 -3.45 33.78 6.19
C ILE A 602 -2.61 34.97 5.72
N ALA A 603 -1.83 34.81 4.65
CA ALA A 603 -1.11 35.92 4.03
C ALA A 603 -2.06 36.96 3.41
N LEU A 604 -3.24 36.55 2.93
CA LEU A 604 -4.26 37.45 2.37
C LEU A 604 -5.11 38.16 3.43
N PHE A 605 -5.16 37.64 4.65
CA PHE A 605 -5.93 38.25 5.73
C PHE A 605 -5.21 39.47 6.33
N LYS A 606 -5.84 40.65 6.25
CA LYS A 606 -5.29 41.97 6.64
C LYS A 606 -6.21 42.76 7.59
N LYS A 607 -7.14 42.07 8.27
CA LYS A 607 -8.12 42.65 9.21
C LYS A 607 -7.84 42.25 10.66
N GLU A 608 -6.56 42.12 11.02
CA GLU A 608 -6.15 41.62 12.34
C GLU A 608 -6.67 42.51 13.47
N LYS A 609 -6.59 43.83 13.32
CA LYS A 609 -7.04 44.77 14.36
C LYS A 609 -8.55 44.73 14.54
N GLU A 610 -9.32 44.70 13.45
CA GLU A 610 -10.79 44.65 13.55
C GLU A 610 -11.26 43.33 14.15
N LEU A 611 -10.69 42.19 13.72
CA LEU A 611 -11.05 40.89 14.29
C LEU A 611 -10.68 40.77 15.77
N TYR A 612 -9.54 41.34 16.18
CA TYR A 612 -9.12 41.31 17.58
C TYR A 612 -10.09 42.06 18.50
N ALA A 613 -10.54 43.25 18.06
CA ALA A 613 -11.55 44.03 18.78
C ALA A 613 -12.91 43.31 18.83
N LEU A 614 -13.32 42.69 17.72
CA LEU A 614 -14.54 41.89 17.66
C LEU A 614 -14.50 40.69 18.62
N LEU A 615 -13.37 40.00 18.72
CA LEU A 615 -13.21 38.89 19.65
C LEU A 615 -13.28 39.32 21.11
N GLU A 616 -12.66 40.46 21.47
CA GLU A 616 -12.76 41.03 22.82
C GLU A 616 -14.23 41.30 23.20
N GLU A 617 -15.03 41.83 22.26
CA GLU A 617 -16.46 42.09 22.45
C GLU A 617 -17.27 40.80 22.62
N ILE A 618 -17.13 39.84 21.69
CA ILE A 618 -17.97 38.64 21.66
C ILE A 618 -17.65 37.67 22.83
N ILE A 619 -16.39 37.62 23.26
CA ILE A 619 -15.95 36.76 24.37
C ILE A 619 -16.22 37.42 25.72
N GLY A 620 -16.26 38.76 25.78
CA GLY A 620 -16.51 39.50 27.02
C GLY A 620 -15.35 39.46 28.02
N VAL A 621 -14.12 39.22 27.54
CA VAL A 621 -12.89 39.23 28.34
C VAL A 621 -11.96 40.30 27.82
N LYS A 622 -11.48 41.18 28.72
CA LYS A 622 -10.54 42.24 28.36
C LYS A 622 -9.20 41.66 27.91
N LEU A 623 -8.80 41.94 26.68
CA LEU A 623 -7.56 41.44 26.08
C LEU A 623 -6.39 42.42 26.30
N ILE A 624 -5.17 41.95 26.09
CA ILE A 624 -4.00 42.83 26.01
C ILE A 624 -4.22 43.86 24.88
N PRO A 625 -3.96 45.17 25.08
CA PRO A 625 -4.17 46.17 24.04
C PRO A 625 -3.42 45.83 22.75
N PHE A 626 -4.12 45.81 21.62
CA PHE A 626 -3.54 45.47 20.33
C PHE A 626 -2.35 46.38 19.97
N ASN A 627 -1.27 45.77 19.47
CA ASN A 627 -0.10 46.43 18.91
C ASN A 627 0.20 45.86 17.52
N GLU A 628 0.63 46.69 16.57
CA GLU A 628 1.08 46.20 15.26
C GLU A 628 2.28 45.25 15.36
N GLN A 629 3.13 45.46 16.38
CA GLN A 629 4.16 44.51 16.80
C GLN A 629 3.56 43.50 17.78
N ILE A 630 3.05 42.40 17.24
CA ILE A 630 2.50 41.28 18.00
C ILE A 630 3.57 40.70 18.92
N SER A 631 3.26 40.60 20.21
CA SER A 631 4.13 39.95 21.21
C SER A 631 3.65 38.53 21.52
N LEU A 632 4.51 37.71 22.10
CA LEU A 632 4.15 36.35 22.53
C LEU A 632 2.92 36.33 23.46
N GLY A 633 2.80 37.33 24.35
CA GLY A 633 1.63 37.48 25.22
C GLY A 633 0.32 37.65 24.45
N HIS A 634 0.35 38.30 23.29
CA HIS A 634 -0.84 38.49 22.47
C HIS A 634 -1.37 37.16 21.92
N LEU A 635 -0.48 36.25 21.53
CA LEU A 635 -0.82 34.90 21.07
C LEU A 635 -1.23 34.00 22.23
N THR A 636 -0.42 33.91 23.28
CA THR A 636 -0.60 32.91 24.34
C THR A 636 -1.86 33.14 25.18
N GLN A 637 -2.35 34.37 25.29
CA GLN A 637 -3.63 34.65 25.95
C GLN A 637 -4.83 34.03 25.19
N LEU A 638 -4.72 33.82 23.87
CA LEU A 638 -5.84 33.32 23.05
C LEU A 638 -6.03 31.82 23.20
N PHE A 639 -4.98 31.06 23.55
CA PHE A 639 -5.08 29.62 23.75
C PHE A 639 -6.12 29.25 24.81
N PRO A 640 -6.06 29.72 26.07
CA PRO A 640 -7.07 29.36 27.05
C PRO A 640 -8.48 29.79 26.65
N LEU A 641 -8.65 30.92 25.94
CA LEU A 641 -9.95 31.37 25.43
C LEU A 641 -10.52 30.39 24.40
N LEU A 642 -9.71 29.96 23.42
CA LEU A 642 -10.08 28.94 22.45
C LEU A 642 -10.45 27.62 23.13
N GLU A 643 -9.65 27.19 24.11
CA GLU A 643 -9.93 25.95 24.85
C GLU A 643 -11.25 26.03 25.65
N ILE A 644 -11.62 27.21 26.18
CA ILE A 644 -12.91 27.41 26.85
C ILE A 644 -14.07 27.29 25.86
N GLU A 645 -13.96 27.96 24.71
CA GLU A 645 -15.01 27.92 23.69
C GLU A 645 -15.17 26.52 23.09
N ILE A 646 -14.09 25.76 22.86
CA ILE A 646 -14.16 24.35 22.42
C ILE A 646 -14.95 23.50 23.43
N ARG A 647 -14.69 23.68 24.73
CA ARG A 647 -15.44 22.97 25.79
C ARG A 647 -16.90 23.39 25.83
N GLN A 648 -17.20 24.67 25.59
CA GLN A 648 -18.58 25.15 25.48
C GLN A 648 -19.29 24.51 24.29
N LEU A 649 -18.62 24.42 23.13
CA LEU A 649 -19.16 23.75 21.96
C LEU A 649 -19.42 22.26 22.25
N GLY A 650 -18.46 21.54 22.82
CA GLY A 650 -18.63 20.12 23.18
C GLY A 650 -19.83 19.86 24.09
N LYS A 651 -20.06 20.73 25.08
CA LYS A 651 -21.24 20.64 25.96
C LYS A 651 -22.57 20.72 25.20
N LEU A 652 -22.65 21.51 24.12
CA LEU A 652 -23.87 21.62 23.30
C LEU A 652 -24.21 20.30 22.61
N PHE A 653 -23.20 19.45 22.35
CA PHE A 653 -23.33 18.12 21.77
C PHE A 653 -23.35 17.00 22.83
N GLY A 654 -23.44 17.34 24.12
CA GLY A 654 -23.46 16.36 25.21
C GLY A 654 -22.11 15.76 25.58
N ILE A 655 -21.00 16.26 25.02
CA ILE A 655 -19.65 15.80 25.35
C ILE A 655 -19.25 16.34 26.72
N VAL A 656 -18.83 15.44 27.61
CA VAL A 656 -18.40 15.79 28.97
C VAL A 656 -17.06 16.54 28.91
N PRO A 657 -16.95 17.75 29.46
CA PRO A 657 -15.72 18.55 29.37
C PRO A 657 -14.64 18.10 30.36
N PHE A 658 -14.92 17.12 31.20
CA PHE A 658 -14.04 16.60 32.25
C PHE A 658 -13.51 15.21 31.88
N LYS A 659 -12.39 14.80 32.48
CA LYS A 659 -11.86 13.45 32.26
C LYS A 659 -12.76 12.40 32.89
N GLU A 660 -13.10 11.35 32.16
CA GLU A 660 -14.02 10.30 32.60
C GLU A 660 -13.26 9.18 33.33
N ASN A 661 -12.45 9.56 34.33
CA ASN A 661 -11.70 8.67 35.20
C ASN A 661 -11.96 9.06 36.66
N VAL A 662 -12.23 8.07 37.53
CA VAL A 662 -12.49 8.25 38.97
C VAL A 662 -11.42 9.07 39.68
N ASP A 663 -10.16 8.98 39.26
CA ASP A 663 -9.04 9.68 39.88
C ASP A 663 -8.81 11.08 39.28
N GLU A 664 -9.41 11.39 38.13
CA GLU A 664 -9.15 12.64 37.39
C GLU A 664 -10.42 13.43 37.01
N PHE A 665 -11.61 13.07 37.49
CA PHE A 665 -12.89 13.65 37.06
C PHE A 665 -13.08 15.16 37.30
N MET A 666 -12.22 15.77 38.11
CA MET A 666 -12.21 17.23 38.32
C MET A 666 -11.27 17.96 37.34
N LYS A 667 -10.47 17.24 36.55
CA LYS A 667 -9.59 17.80 35.52
C LYS A 667 -10.37 17.92 34.21
N PHE A 668 -10.14 19.01 33.48
CA PHE A 668 -10.70 19.16 32.14
C PHE A 668 -10.10 18.14 31.17
N LYS A 669 -10.93 17.69 30.24
CA LYS A 669 -10.53 16.93 29.05
C LYS A 669 -9.69 17.84 28.15
N ASP A 670 -8.76 17.24 27.43
CA ASP A 670 -7.95 17.98 26.47
C ASP A 670 -8.83 18.48 25.30
N PRO A 671 -8.66 19.74 24.85
CA PRO A 671 -9.46 20.32 23.77
C PRO A 671 -9.42 19.49 22.48
N SER A 672 -8.27 18.88 22.17
CA SER A 672 -8.10 18.01 21.01
C SER A 672 -8.98 16.76 21.08
N SER A 673 -9.23 16.21 22.28
CA SER A 673 -10.12 15.06 22.47
C SER A 673 -11.58 15.43 22.23
N ILE A 674 -12.01 16.61 22.72
CA ILE A 674 -13.37 17.11 22.48
C ILE A 674 -13.59 17.37 20.98
N LEU A 675 -12.63 18.01 20.31
CA LEU A 675 -12.68 18.22 18.86
C LEU A 675 -12.73 16.90 18.10
N ARG A 676 -11.94 15.90 18.52
CA ARG A 676 -11.96 14.55 17.91
C ARG A 676 -13.36 13.95 18.00
N GLU A 677 -13.96 13.91 19.19
CA GLU A 677 -15.32 13.36 19.38
C GLU A 677 -16.34 14.09 18.49
N LEU A 678 -16.29 15.43 18.42
CA LEU A 678 -17.16 16.19 17.51
C LEU A 678 -16.95 15.85 16.03
N ILE A 679 -15.69 15.67 15.60
CA ILE A 679 -15.37 15.34 14.21
C ILE A 679 -15.80 13.91 13.89
N GLU A 680 -15.61 12.99 14.84
CA GLU A 680 -16.01 11.58 14.72
C GLU A 680 -17.52 11.45 14.62
N ASP A 681 -18.29 12.09 15.52
CA ASP A 681 -19.75 12.11 15.47
C ASP A 681 -20.26 12.63 14.11
N VAL A 682 -19.70 13.73 13.62
CA VAL A 682 -20.05 14.30 12.31
C VAL A 682 -19.74 13.35 11.17
N TYR A 683 -18.56 12.71 11.21
CA TYR A 683 -18.13 11.80 10.16
C TYR A 683 -18.98 10.51 10.15
N GLU A 684 -19.32 9.97 11.32
CA GLU A 684 -20.18 8.79 11.44
C GLU A 684 -21.62 9.08 11.00
N GLU A 685 -22.15 10.25 11.30
CA GLU A 685 -23.52 10.63 10.94
C GLU A 685 -23.67 10.95 9.43
N LEU A 686 -22.67 11.60 8.82
CA LEU A 686 -22.77 12.14 7.46
C LEU A 686 -21.88 11.44 6.42
N ASP A 687 -21.07 10.46 6.82
CA ASP A 687 -20.09 9.76 5.99
C ASP A 687 -19.13 10.70 5.24
N GLY A 688 -18.69 11.77 5.90
CA GLY A 688 -17.82 12.77 5.30
C GLY A 688 -17.50 13.97 6.19
N PHE A 689 -16.68 14.89 5.66
CA PHE A 689 -16.17 16.05 6.41
C PHE A 689 -16.81 17.38 6.02
N GLU A 690 -17.69 17.40 5.02
CA GLU A 690 -18.19 18.62 4.37
C GLU A 690 -18.90 19.60 5.31
N SER A 691 -19.47 19.12 6.42
CA SER A 691 -20.18 19.94 7.41
C SER A 691 -19.31 20.41 8.58
N ALA A 692 -18.06 19.96 8.68
CA ALA A 692 -17.13 20.30 9.77
C ALA A 692 -15.73 20.78 9.34
N PRO A 693 -15.59 21.58 8.25
CA PRO A 693 -14.29 22.07 7.80
C PRO A 693 -13.59 22.94 8.85
N ASP A 694 -14.34 23.72 9.63
CA ASP A 694 -13.85 24.58 10.71
C ASP A 694 -13.39 23.78 11.94
N LEU A 695 -14.04 22.67 12.28
CA LEU A 695 -13.56 21.79 13.36
C LEU A 695 -12.22 21.15 12.98
N LEU A 696 -12.12 20.67 11.74
CA LEU A 696 -10.88 20.14 11.17
C LEU A 696 -9.78 21.22 11.10
N PHE A 697 -10.13 22.45 10.72
CA PHE A 697 -9.21 23.58 10.71
C PHE A 697 -8.59 23.80 12.09
N VAL A 698 -9.44 23.89 13.11
CA VAL A 698 -9.02 24.13 14.50
C VAL A 698 -8.17 22.95 14.97
N TYR A 699 -8.62 21.71 14.75
CA TYR A 699 -7.88 20.51 15.15
C TYR A 699 -6.50 20.45 14.51
N HIS A 700 -6.43 20.50 13.16
CA HIS A 700 -5.18 20.31 12.43
C HIS A 700 -4.17 21.42 12.71
N PHE A 701 -4.60 22.67 12.73
CA PHE A 701 -3.64 23.78 12.87
C PHE A 701 -3.28 24.09 14.31
N MET A 702 -4.18 23.88 15.27
CA MET A 702 -3.90 24.19 16.67
C MET A 702 -3.30 23.02 17.45
N TYR A 703 -3.69 21.77 17.16
CA TYR A 703 -3.43 20.63 18.06
C TYR A 703 -2.80 19.38 17.43
N ASN A 704 -2.81 19.24 16.10
CA ASN A 704 -2.29 18.05 15.42
C ASN A 704 -0.81 18.19 15.03
N SER A 705 0.05 17.27 15.49
CA SER A 705 1.49 17.30 15.20
C SER A 705 1.89 16.83 13.80
N ASN A 706 0.98 16.21 13.04
CA ASN A 706 1.17 15.95 11.61
C ASN A 706 0.97 17.23 10.76
N SER A 707 0.40 18.28 11.35
CA SER A 707 0.15 19.60 10.74
C SER A 707 0.99 20.70 11.38
N LEU A 708 0.37 21.76 11.93
CA LEU A 708 1.09 22.93 12.45
C LEU A 708 1.26 22.91 13.96
N ASN A 709 0.33 22.28 14.69
CA ASN A 709 0.37 22.11 16.15
C ASN A 709 0.68 23.41 16.94
N ILE A 710 0.15 24.54 16.48
CA ILE A 710 0.56 25.89 16.91
C ILE A 710 0.57 26.01 18.44
N ARG A 711 -0.46 25.48 19.11
CA ARG A 711 -0.60 25.59 20.56
C ARG A 711 0.58 24.92 21.28
N ASN A 712 0.87 23.67 20.96
CA ASN A 712 1.93 22.93 21.66
C ASN A 712 3.33 23.37 21.25
N GLU A 713 3.58 23.65 19.97
CA GLU A 713 4.89 24.15 19.52
C GLU A 713 5.20 25.52 20.17
N CYS A 714 4.21 26.40 20.31
CA CYS A 714 4.37 27.70 20.97
C CYS A 714 4.60 27.55 22.49
N ILE A 715 3.74 26.81 23.20
CA ILE A 715 3.83 26.66 24.67
C ILE A 715 5.12 25.97 25.10
N HIS A 716 5.65 25.05 24.29
CA HIS A 716 6.92 24.38 24.56
C HIS A 716 8.15 25.13 24.02
N GLY A 717 7.97 26.32 23.44
CA GLY A 717 9.05 27.16 22.94
C GLY A 717 9.81 26.56 21.75
N ARG A 718 9.15 25.73 20.95
CA ARG A 718 9.72 25.08 19.77
C ARG A 718 9.56 25.90 18.49
N ASP A 719 8.42 26.56 18.32
CA ASP A 719 8.14 27.45 17.18
C ASP A 719 7.09 28.54 17.56
N TYR A 720 6.79 29.46 16.65
CA TYR A 720 5.75 30.50 16.75
C TYR A 720 5.93 31.51 17.90
N PHE A 721 7.15 31.69 18.41
CA PHE A 721 7.41 32.62 19.51
C PHE A 721 8.01 33.96 19.07
N GLU A 722 8.44 34.10 17.81
CA GLU A 722 8.96 35.36 17.26
C GLU A 722 8.71 35.55 15.74
N GLY A 723 8.95 36.77 15.26
CA GLY A 723 8.99 37.11 13.84
C GLY A 723 7.69 36.85 13.07
N TYR A 724 7.83 36.42 11.82
CA TYR A 724 6.70 36.12 10.93
C TYR A 724 5.84 34.97 11.47
N MET A 725 6.46 33.93 12.02
CA MET A 725 5.75 32.76 12.53
C MET A 725 4.86 33.10 13.74
N LEU A 726 5.30 33.99 14.63
CA LEU A 726 4.44 34.52 15.70
C LEU A 726 3.21 35.25 15.15
N LYS A 727 3.40 36.13 14.16
CA LYS A 727 2.29 36.88 13.55
C LYS A 727 1.33 35.93 12.82
N PHE A 728 1.85 34.92 12.14
CA PHE A 728 1.06 33.89 11.48
C PHE A 728 0.22 33.09 12.50
N ALA A 729 0.85 32.55 13.55
CA ALA A 729 0.16 31.81 14.60
C ALA A 729 -0.91 32.65 15.30
N PHE A 730 -0.65 33.94 15.53
CA PHE A 730 -1.62 34.87 16.09
C PHE A 730 -2.88 34.98 15.21
N LYS A 731 -2.73 35.16 13.89
CA LYS A 731 -3.86 35.20 12.96
C LYS A 731 -4.65 33.89 12.93
N VAL A 732 -3.96 32.76 12.85
CA VAL A 732 -4.60 31.43 12.81
C VAL A 732 -5.39 31.20 14.10
N THR A 733 -4.81 31.52 15.25
CA THR A 733 -5.46 31.34 16.56
C THR A 733 -6.69 32.22 16.71
N MET A 734 -6.63 33.48 16.26
CA MET A 734 -7.78 34.38 16.25
C MET A 734 -8.92 33.86 15.36
N LEU A 735 -8.59 33.39 14.16
CA LEU A 735 -9.58 32.84 13.23
C LEU A 735 -10.18 31.55 13.76
N ALA A 736 -9.38 30.66 14.36
CA ALA A 736 -9.85 29.45 15.03
C ALA A 736 -10.86 29.77 16.16
N LEU A 737 -10.52 30.76 17.00
CA LEU A 737 -11.40 31.23 18.07
C LEU A 737 -12.69 31.82 17.52
N TYR A 738 -12.59 32.62 16.46
CA TYR A 738 -13.76 33.20 15.81
C TYR A 738 -14.68 32.14 15.18
N MET A 739 -14.11 31.11 14.53
CA MET A 739 -14.87 29.99 13.95
C MET A 739 -15.68 29.23 15.00
N ILE A 740 -15.04 28.82 16.11
CA ILE A 740 -15.74 28.08 17.17
C ILE A 740 -16.88 28.93 17.75
N ARG A 741 -16.61 30.22 18.00
CA ARG A 741 -17.62 31.11 18.55
C ARG A 741 -18.78 31.34 17.58
N TYR A 742 -18.47 31.52 16.31
CA TYR A 742 -19.47 31.65 15.25
C TYR A 742 -20.36 30.41 15.16
N ARG A 743 -19.78 29.20 15.20
CA ARG A 743 -20.53 27.93 15.22
C ARG A 743 -21.43 27.81 16.46
N ILE A 744 -20.95 28.17 17.65
CA ILE A 744 -21.76 28.19 18.88
C ILE A 744 -22.98 29.10 18.71
N ASN A 745 -22.79 30.33 18.21
CA ASN A 745 -23.88 31.28 18.02
C ASN A 745 -24.91 30.74 17.02
N LEU A 746 -24.48 30.17 15.89
CA LEU A 746 -25.40 29.55 14.92
C LEU A 746 -26.26 28.45 15.55
N ILE A 747 -25.68 27.60 16.40
CA ILE A 747 -26.43 26.53 17.09
C ILE A 747 -27.44 27.11 18.09
N LEU A 748 -27.04 28.14 18.83
CA LEU A 748 -27.93 28.81 19.80
C LEU A 748 -29.09 29.56 19.12
N ASP A 749 -28.84 30.20 17.98
CA ASP A 749 -29.87 30.91 17.20
C ASP A 749 -30.87 29.93 16.56
N ASN A 750 -30.38 28.77 16.09
CA ASN A 750 -31.24 27.71 15.53
C ASN A 750 -32.07 26.99 16.62
N SER A 751 -31.53 26.82 17.82
CA SER A 751 -32.25 26.17 18.93
C SER A 751 -33.29 27.08 19.60
N SER A 752 -33.04 28.40 19.61
CA SER A 752 -34.01 29.39 20.09
C SER A 752 -35.19 29.58 19.12
N SER A 753 -34.95 29.61 17.81
CA SER A 753 -36.00 29.67 16.78
C SER A 753 -36.90 28.41 16.72
N TYR A 754 -36.34 27.22 16.98
CA TYR A 754 -37.13 25.97 17.08
C TYR A 754 -38.06 25.96 18.31
N ASN A 755 -37.61 26.53 19.43
CA ASN A 755 -38.42 26.65 20.65
C ASN A 755 -39.54 27.69 20.52
N GLU A 756 -39.34 28.79 19.80
CA GLU A 756 -40.40 29.77 19.52
C GLU A 756 -41.51 29.19 18.62
N GLY A 757 -41.17 28.33 17.65
CA GLY A 757 -42.14 27.61 16.81
C GLY A 757 -43.00 26.61 17.58
N LEU A 758 -42.46 25.99 18.64
CA LEU A 758 -43.22 25.11 19.55
C LEU A 758 -44.11 25.88 20.53
N VAL A 759 -43.72 27.10 20.95
CA VAL A 759 -44.55 27.98 21.79
C VAL A 759 -45.71 28.57 20.99
N GLN A 760 -45.55 28.85 19.70
CA GLN A 760 -46.66 29.27 18.84
C GLN A 760 -47.66 28.13 18.57
N LYS A 761 -47.22 26.87 18.47
CA LYS A 761 -48.12 25.70 18.36
C LYS A 761 -48.85 25.32 19.65
N LYS A 762 -48.45 25.86 20.82
CA LYS A 762 -49.20 25.71 22.08
C LYS A 762 -50.19 26.86 22.36
N LYS A 763 -50.28 27.84 21.46
CA LYS A 763 -51.24 28.96 21.51
C LYS A 763 -52.21 28.98 20.32
N LEU A 764 -52.39 27.85 19.64
CA LEU A 764 -53.45 27.63 18.66
C LEU A 764 -54.35 26.48 19.11
#